data_AF-A0A1B0G5B5-F1
#
_entry.id   AF-A0A1B0G5B5-F1
#
_cell.length_a   1.000
_cell.length_b   1.000
_cell.length_c   1.000
_cell.angle_alpha   90.00
_cell.angle_beta   90.00
_cell.angle_gamma   90.00
#
_symmetry.space_group_name_H-M   'P 1'
#
loop_
_entity.id
_entity.type
_entity.pdbx_description
1 polymer ?
#
loop_
_entity_poly.entity_id
_entity_poly.type
_entity_poly.pdbx_seq_one_letter_code
_entity_poly.pdbx_strand_id
1 'polypeptide(L)'
;MQAAVMEETNAMNVEQTGDTISNQYQETISGAIEQQQPSSPTSITTPTSSTSGGASSNATPAFSYDDLFPALPANNTTPLSSSTAPACVRVTSSQKTQVLHVPGEERKSTDSERFGEGESKRICQSISKETGAQIEIVGGKNQSLTFLIKGKEKELLDARRKILMHFSAQASKSVTVPKEHHRVILGKGGIRLRELERLTATRITIPNQSEDSDAIVISGTKEGIEKAEQEIRALSAEQSKKFSDRISVPKIYHPFIVGPGNENVNKIMEETGAKVNVPPQSVQKDEIVIMGEKDAVAAAKNKVESIYKEMEKKCSTVSVEVAKAQHRYVIGPKGSTIAEILQLTGVSVEMPPLDSPLETITLRGPQVALGNALTVVYQKANSVKSVEIDAPHWIHKYVIGRKGANMKQLEEDCPNVNVNCLEDKIKLEGDPENVDKAAAYLSDIVRNYQDNYIFVVMTVNPAFYKHIIGKAGSNVNRLKEELNVNINIEERDGQNNIRIEGPKEGVKKAQLELQEKIDKLENEKSKDVIIDRRLHRQIIGAKGEKIREIKDRYRQVTIAIPTPQENTDIVKLRGPKEDVDRCHKDLMKLVKEIQESSHIVEVPIFKQFHKFVIGKGGANIKKIRDETQTKIDLPAEGDTNEVIVITGKKENVLDARDRIQKIQNELADIVTEEVHISPKYYNSIIGSGGKLISSIMEECGGVSIKFPSSESKADKVTIRGPKDDVQKAKGQLLELANERQQASFTAEVRAKHQHHKFLIGKNGASIRKIRDATGARIIFPGNEDADKEVITIIGKENSVKQAKEQLEAIIKDIDLVTEGEISVDPKHHKHFVTKRGEILHRISEECGGVMISFPRPGVDSDKVTLKGAKDCIEAAKQRIVEIVADLEAYVTIEVVIPQRLHRIIMGTRGFKVQQVTTEHDVQIKFPDRDATEPVEGFTNGTSGVIDEPVRQCDIIRITGRIEKCNAAKQALIDLVPITEEVNVPYDLHRTIIGPKGAKVRQFMSTYDVHIELPPSETKSDIIKVTGTSAHVAEAKKALEKMIEDYEADRADREARSFMLQIEVDPEYHSKLIGRRGAVINKLRADHDVMISLPKRDDENQRIITITGYQSNAEAARDAIMEIIGELQDMYREVIEVDSRAHAHLIGARGRTIRRLIEDYKVSEKQN
;
A
#
# COMPACT_ATOMS: atom_id res chain seq x y z
N MET A 1 -78.88 -17.07 -9.56
CA MET A 1 -79.19 -18.52 -9.70
C MET A 1 -79.01 -18.91 -11.14
N GLN A 2 -78.64 -20.16 -11.44
CA GLN A 2 -78.65 -20.68 -12.82
C GLN A 2 -80.09 -20.88 -13.30
N ALA A 3 -80.34 -20.51 -14.56
CA ALA A 3 -81.43 -21.06 -15.37
C ALA A 3 -81.09 -20.92 -16.88
N ALA A 4 -80.56 -22.01 -17.45
CA ALA A 4 -80.62 -22.38 -18.88
C ALA A 4 -79.94 -21.51 -19.98
N VAL A 5 -79.94 -22.13 -21.18
CA VAL A 5 -79.63 -21.61 -22.54
C VAL A 5 -78.15 -21.62 -22.97
N MET A 6 -77.96 -21.56 -24.29
CA MET A 6 -76.90 -22.17 -25.12
C MET A 6 -75.84 -21.16 -25.60
N GLU A 7 -74.90 -21.70 -26.40
CA GLU A 7 -74.31 -21.08 -27.61
C GLU A 7 -73.21 -19.99 -27.53
N GLU A 8 -72.11 -20.33 -28.22
CA GLU A 8 -71.35 -19.55 -29.22
C GLU A 8 -70.54 -18.26 -28.93
N THR A 9 -69.49 -18.14 -29.76
CA THR A 9 -68.72 -16.95 -30.21
C THR A 9 -67.69 -16.23 -29.31
N ASN A 10 -66.53 -16.02 -29.96
CA ASN A 10 -65.66 -14.82 -30.05
C ASN A 10 -65.12 -14.15 -28.77
N ALA A 11 -63.85 -13.72 -28.66
CA ALA A 11 -62.81 -13.27 -29.62
C ALA A 11 -63.00 -11.84 -30.22
N MET A 12 -61.88 -11.21 -30.62
CA MET A 12 -61.75 -9.82 -31.11
C MET A 12 -62.05 -8.73 -30.06
N ASN A 13 -61.18 -7.78 -29.73
CA ASN A 13 -59.86 -7.38 -30.24
C ASN A 13 -59.83 -6.91 -31.71
N VAL A 14 -60.17 -5.64 -31.94
CA VAL A 14 -60.00 -4.81 -33.16
C VAL A 14 -60.42 -3.36 -32.79
N GLU A 15 -59.82 -2.25 -33.25
CA GLU A 15 -58.46 -1.94 -33.75
C GLU A 15 -58.26 -0.39 -33.81
N GLN A 16 -57.07 0.06 -34.27
CA GLN A 16 -56.76 1.26 -35.10
C GLN A 16 -57.77 2.45 -35.23
N THR A 17 -57.39 3.74 -35.30
CA THR A 17 -56.10 4.46 -35.42
C THR A 17 -56.30 5.96 -35.03
N GLY A 18 -55.22 6.72 -34.78
CA GLY A 18 -55.30 8.16 -34.50
C GLY A 18 -53.99 8.91 -34.76
N ASP A 19 -53.93 9.67 -35.86
CA ASP A 19 -52.69 10.13 -36.51
C ASP A 19 -51.91 11.27 -35.83
N THR A 20 -50.58 11.15 -35.93
CA THR A 20 -49.55 12.16 -36.29
C THR A 20 -49.56 13.57 -35.65
N ILE A 21 -48.41 13.97 -35.06
CA ILE A 21 -47.74 15.27 -35.33
C ILE A 21 -46.26 15.25 -34.89
N SER A 22 -45.39 15.82 -35.75
CA SER A 22 -43.96 16.19 -35.62
C SER A 22 -43.04 15.59 -34.53
N ASN A 23 -42.03 14.82 -34.99
CA ASN A 23 -40.57 14.99 -34.75
C ASN A 23 -40.15 16.30 -34.02
N GLN A 24 -39.08 16.41 -33.21
CA GLN A 24 -37.67 16.07 -33.53
C GLN A 24 -36.70 16.41 -32.37
N TYR A 25 -35.46 15.91 -32.46
CA TYR A 25 -34.20 16.34 -31.82
C TYR A 25 -33.95 16.23 -30.30
N GLN A 26 -32.70 15.82 -30.01
CA GLN A 26 -32.00 15.96 -28.73
C GLN A 26 -31.37 17.36 -28.66
N GLU A 27 -31.34 17.98 -27.49
CA GLU A 27 -30.07 18.51 -26.95
C GLU A 27 -30.09 18.62 -25.43
N THR A 28 -28.90 18.70 -24.83
CA THR A 28 -28.67 18.84 -23.39
C THR A 28 -28.78 20.30 -22.93
N ILE A 29 -28.96 20.55 -21.62
CA ILE A 29 -28.16 21.54 -20.87
C ILE A 29 -28.36 21.43 -19.34
N SER A 30 -27.37 21.91 -18.59
CA SER A 30 -27.28 21.93 -17.13
C SER A 30 -28.18 22.96 -16.44
N GLY A 31 -28.71 22.62 -15.26
CA GLY A 31 -29.15 23.58 -14.23
C GLY A 31 -28.16 23.62 -13.07
N ALA A 32 -27.83 24.81 -12.56
CA ALA A 32 -26.93 25.04 -11.44
C ALA A 32 -27.37 26.30 -10.65
N ILE A 33 -26.53 26.76 -9.70
CA ILE A 33 -26.66 27.96 -8.83
C ILE A 33 -27.51 27.74 -7.56
N GLU A 34 -27.14 28.20 -6.36
CA GLU A 34 -25.84 28.48 -5.71
C GLU A 34 -26.08 28.79 -4.20
N GLN A 35 -25.01 28.77 -3.39
CA GLN A 35 -24.68 29.73 -2.30
C GLN A 35 -24.42 29.19 -0.86
N GLN A 36 -23.23 29.59 -0.39
CA GLN A 36 -22.79 29.90 0.98
C GLN A 36 -22.28 28.80 1.94
N GLN A 37 -21.24 29.23 2.69
CA GLN A 37 -20.43 28.57 3.73
C GLN A 37 -20.88 29.14 5.12
N PRO A 38 -20.19 29.01 6.30
CA PRO A 38 -18.87 28.41 6.59
C PRO A 38 -18.67 27.68 7.95
N SER A 39 -17.42 27.25 8.18
CA SER A 39 -16.70 27.13 9.47
C SER A 39 -16.96 25.96 10.45
N SER A 40 -15.92 25.72 11.26
CA SER A 40 -15.75 24.80 12.41
C SER A 40 -16.16 25.50 13.75
N PRO A 41 -15.91 25.02 15.01
CA PRO A 41 -14.99 23.96 15.50
C PRO A 41 -15.42 23.17 16.79
N THR A 42 -14.44 22.52 17.46
CA THR A 42 -14.30 22.24 18.93
C THR A 42 -14.35 20.75 19.38
N SER A 43 -13.71 20.46 20.53
CA SER A 43 -13.30 19.16 21.11
C SER A 43 -13.85 18.95 22.55
N ILE A 44 -13.57 17.80 23.23
CA ILE A 44 -13.26 17.67 24.71
C ILE A 44 -13.04 16.20 25.24
N THR A 45 -11.90 15.98 25.93
CA THR A 45 -11.48 14.99 27.01
C THR A 45 -11.49 13.43 26.90
N THR A 46 -10.69 12.84 27.83
CA THR A 46 -10.21 11.44 28.10
C THR A 46 -10.82 10.88 29.43
N PRO A 47 -10.31 9.83 30.18
CA PRO A 47 -9.18 8.85 30.07
C PRO A 47 -9.65 7.35 30.28
N THR A 48 -8.94 6.28 30.76
CA THR A 48 -7.65 6.02 31.48
C THR A 48 -7.24 4.51 31.45
N SER A 49 -5.94 4.16 31.67
CA SER A 49 -5.38 2.90 32.29
C SER A 49 -5.68 1.51 31.61
N SER A 50 -5.14 0.30 31.92
CA SER A 50 -4.01 -0.31 32.71
C SER A 50 -3.98 -1.86 32.48
N THR A 51 -3.00 -2.74 32.81
CA THR A 51 -1.51 -2.75 33.01
C THR A 51 -1.02 -4.20 33.29
N SER A 52 0.11 -4.66 32.67
CA SER A 52 0.89 -5.93 32.95
C SER A 52 0.21 -7.30 32.74
N GLY A 53 0.91 -8.44 32.52
CA GLY A 53 2.33 -8.72 32.23
C GLY A 53 2.75 -10.20 32.51
N GLY A 54 3.65 -10.82 31.71
CA GLY A 54 4.20 -12.19 31.93
C GLY A 54 4.70 -12.90 30.64
N ALA A 55 5.70 -13.80 30.71
CA ALA A 55 6.36 -14.40 29.53
C ALA A 55 7.20 -15.68 29.83
N SER A 56 7.50 -16.51 28.80
CA SER A 56 8.76 -17.31 28.68
C SER A 56 8.87 -18.16 27.38
N SER A 57 10.03 -18.09 26.69
CA SER A 57 10.77 -19.15 25.91
C SER A 57 10.05 -20.12 24.94
N ASN A 58 10.63 -20.59 23.81
CA ASN A 58 11.92 -20.32 23.12
C ASN A 58 11.83 -20.83 21.67
N ALA A 59 12.49 -20.18 20.70
CA ALA A 59 12.71 -20.70 19.34
C ALA A 59 13.97 -20.09 18.68
N THR A 60 14.62 -20.82 17.78
CA THR A 60 15.82 -20.40 17.05
C THR A 60 15.49 -19.64 15.75
N PRO A 61 16.18 -18.55 15.40
CA PRO A 61 15.88 -17.73 14.22
C PRO A 61 16.53 -18.25 12.94
N ALA A 62 15.97 -17.88 11.78
CA ALA A 62 16.61 -17.92 10.48
C ALA A 62 17.22 -16.54 10.15
N PHE A 63 18.34 -16.51 9.44
CA PHE A 63 19.01 -15.26 9.07
C PHE A 63 18.30 -14.54 7.91
N SER A 64 18.13 -13.22 8.05
CA SER A 64 17.48 -12.32 7.10
C SER A 64 18.51 -11.44 6.37
N TYR A 65 18.07 -10.80 5.29
CA TYR A 65 18.89 -9.98 4.40
C TYR A 65 19.45 -8.67 5.03
N ASP A 66 19.01 -8.33 6.25
CA ASP A 66 19.35 -7.05 6.91
C ASP A 66 20.73 -7.06 7.63
N ASP A 67 21.30 -8.24 7.95
CA ASP A 67 22.56 -8.36 8.71
C ASP A 67 23.83 -7.93 7.93
N LEU A 68 23.70 -7.51 6.67
CA LEU A 68 24.82 -7.13 5.79
C LEU A 68 25.08 -5.61 5.66
N PHE A 69 24.26 -4.74 6.27
CA PHE A 69 24.51 -3.29 6.28
C PHE A 69 24.15 -2.62 7.63
N PRO A 70 25.13 -2.40 8.53
CA PRO A 70 24.91 -1.73 9.81
C PRO A 70 24.52 -0.25 9.65
N ALA A 71 23.42 0.17 10.28
CA ALA A 71 22.96 1.55 10.29
C ALA A 71 23.23 2.25 11.64
N LEU A 72 23.68 3.51 11.60
CA LEU A 72 23.93 4.38 12.76
C LEU A 72 23.54 5.84 12.43
N PRO A 73 23.12 6.65 13.42
CA PRO A 73 22.15 6.33 14.47
C PRO A 73 20.98 7.34 14.48
N ALA A 74 19.76 6.88 14.77
CA ALA A 74 18.58 7.74 14.76
C ALA A 74 18.33 8.42 16.13
N ASN A 75 18.13 9.74 16.11
CA ASN A 75 17.68 10.50 17.29
C ASN A 75 16.17 10.27 17.47
N ASN A 76 15.75 9.68 18.61
CA ASN A 76 14.37 9.21 18.78
C ASN A 76 13.83 9.52 20.19
N THR A 77 12.75 10.30 20.26
CA THR A 77 11.99 10.55 21.49
C THR A 77 10.56 10.03 21.33
N THR A 78 10.16 9.16 22.26
CA THR A 78 8.92 8.37 22.28
C THR A 78 7.79 9.16 22.99
N PRO A 79 6.51 8.68 23.11
CA PRO A 79 6.01 7.31 22.89
C PRO A 79 4.60 7.10 22.28
N LEU A 80 4.25 5.82 22.13
CA LEU A 80 2.90 5.20 22.14
C LEU A 80 2.02 5.18 20.86
N SER A 81 1.08 4.23 20.87
CA SER A 81 0.14 3.80 19.81
C SER A 81 -1.28 4.36 20.03
N SER A 82 -2.30 4.24 19.16
CA SER A 82 -2.51 3.39 17.97
C SER A 82 -3.52 4.01 16.97
N SER A 83 -3.44 3.66 15.67
CA SER A 83 -4.51 3.68 14.63
C SER A 83 -5.46 4.90 14.56
N THR A 84 -5.53 5.66 13.47
CA THR A 84 -6.18 5.24 12.19
C THR A 84 -5.72 6.15 11.03
N ALA A 85 -5.82 5.67 9.77
CA ALA A 85 -5.54 6.41 8.53
C ALA A 85 -6.62 7.49 8.20
N PRO A 86 -6.53 8.33 7.14
CA PRO A 86 -5.51 8.38 6.07
C PRO A 86 -5.02 9.80 5.66
N ALA A 87 -3.97 9.87 4.83
CA ALA A 87 -3.89 10.81 3.67
C ALA A 87 -2.61 10.55 2.83
N CYS A 88 -2.74 10.48 1.50
CA CYS A 88 -1.58 10.57 0.60
C CYS A 88 -1.14 12.02 0.46
N VAL A 89 0.16 12.31 0.64
CA VAL A 89 0.69 13.68 0.52
C VAL A 89 0.62 14.16 -0.94
N ARG A 90 0.05 15.35 -1.15
CA ARG A 90 -0.12 15.95 -2.48
C ARG A 90 1.22 16.29 -3.13
N VAL A 91 1.47 15.75 -4.33
CA VAL A 91 2.46 16.30 -5.26
C VAL A 91 2.01 17.70 -5.68
N THR A 92 2.86 18.71 -5.50
CA THR A 92 2.63 20.08 -5.98
C THR A 92 2.83 20.12 -7.50
N SER A 93 1.74 20.26 -8.25
CA SER A 93 1.81 20.24 -9.72
C SER A 93 2.45 21.52 -10.27
N SER A 94 3.66 21.41 -10.79
CA SER A 94 4.35 22.50 -11.49
C SER A 94 3.58 22.93 -12.75
N GLN A 95 3.06 24.15 -12.75
CA GLN A 95 2.47 24.77 -13.93
C GLN A 95 3.58 25.29 -14.85
N LYS A 96 3.41 25.10 -16.17
CA LYS A 96 4.34 25.51 -17.23
C LYS A 96 3.62 26.50 -18.15
N THR A 97 4.35 27.46 -18.69
CA THR A 97 3.83 28.47 -19.61
C THR A 97 4.45 28.31 -20.99
N GLN A 98 3.64 28.38 -22.05
CA GLN A 98 4.10 28.32 -23.44
C GLN A 98 3.44 29.42 -24.28
N VAL A 99 4.23 30.06 -25.13
CA VAL A 99 3.74 30.97 -26.17
C VAL A 99 3.63 30.19 -27.49
N LEU A 100 2.54 30.41 -28.23
CA LEU A 100 2.30 29.91 -29.57
C LEU A 100 1.97 31.11 -30.47
N HIS A 101 2.66 31.25 -31.60
CA HIS A 101 2.36 32.27 -32.60
C HIS A 101 1.73 31.61 -33.83
N VAL A 102 0.68 32.22 -34.37
CA VAL A 102 0.04 31.82 -35.64
C VAL A 102 0.09 33.04 -36.59
N PRO A 103 0.87 32.98 -37.68
CA PRO A 103 0.94 34.05 -38.68
C PRO A 103 -0.37 34.15 -39.47
N GLY A 104 -0.62 35.31 -40.08
CA GLY A 104 -1.88 35.58 -40.79
C GLY A 104 -2.13 34.66 -42.00
N GLU A 105 -1.06 34.23 -42.68
CA GLU A 105 -1.12 33.41 -43.91
C GLU A 105 -1.53 31.95 -43.64
N GLU A 106 -1.27 31.43 -42.44
CA GLU A 106 -1.67 30.07 -42.04
C GLU A 106 -3.08 30.02 -41.46
N ARG A 107 -3.77 31.15 -41.34
CA ARG A 107 -5.08 31.25 -40.71
C ARG A 107 -6.16 30.64 -41.60
N LYS A 108 -7.08 29.87 -41.01
CA LYS A 108 -8.30 29.45 -41.71
C LYS A 108 -9.14 30.69 -42.07
N SER A 109 -9.43 30.88 -43.36
CA SER A 109 -10.29 31.96 -43.84
C SER A 109 -11.68 31.87 -43.21
N THR A 110 -12.11 32.96 -42.59
CA THR A 110 -13.47 33.16 -42.08
C THR A 110 -13.94 34.52 -42.56
N ASP A 111 -14.87 34.54 -43.51
CA ASP A 111 -15.43 35.77 -44.07
C ASP A 111 -16.28 36.49 -43.01
N SER A 112 -15.67 37.45 -42.32
CA SER A 112 -16.27 38.18 -41.19
C SER A 112 -15.51 39.49 -40.94
N GLU A 113 -16.04 40.61 -41.44
CA GLU A 113 -15.42 41.94 -41.37
C GLU A 113 -15.43 42.59 -39.96
N ARG A 114 -15.33 41.81 -38.89
CA ARG A 114 -15.18 42.32 -37.51
C ARG A 114 -14.02 41.64 -36.78
N PHE A 115 -12.89 42.34 -36.84
CA PHE A 115 -11.62 41.93 -36.25
C PHE A 115 -11.67 41.80 -34.71
N GLY A 116 -11.15 40.68 -34.19
CA GLY A 116 -10.46 40.66 -32.89
C GLY A 116 -11.18 40.05 -31.68
N GLU A 117 -12.45 40.41 -31.41
CA GLU A 117 -12.95 40.31 -30.01
C GLU A 117 -14.02 39.24 -29.70
N GLY A 118 -14.82 38.81 -30.68
CA GLY A 118 -15.93 37.88 -30.43
C GLY A 118 -15.53 36.42 -30.42
N GLU A 119 -15.49 35.81 -31.61
CA GLU A 119 -15.45 34.36 -31.77
C GLU A 119 -14.14 33.73 -31.30
N SER A 120 -12.99 34.33 -31.62
CA SER A 120 -11.68 33.84 -31.17
C SER A 120 -11.61 33.72 -29.64
N LYS A 121 -12.17 34.70 -28.91
CA LYS A 121 -12.23 34.65 -27.44
C LYS A 121 -13.17 33.55 -26.95
N ARG A 122 -14.36 33.37 -27.58
CA ARG A 122 -15.29 32.27 -27.25
C ARG A 122 -14.67 30.89 -27.48
N ILE A 123 -13.97 30.69 -28.60
CA ILE A 123 -13.29 29.43 -28.95
C ILE A 123 -12.20 29.11 -27.92
N CYS A 124 -11.32 30.07 -27.59
CA CYS A 124 -10.31 29.83 -26.54
C CYS A 124 -10.90 29.67 -25.14
N GLN A 125 -12.03 30.31 -24.81
CA GLN A 125 -12.76 30.04 -23.56
C GLN A 125 -13.33 28.61 -23.53
N SER A 126 -13.81 28.09 -24.67
CA SER A 126 -14.25 26.69 -24.78
C SER A 126 -13.07 25.73 -24.59
N ILE A 127 -11.99 25.91 -25.34
CA ILE A 127 -10.76 25.09 -25.23
C ILE A 127 -10.18 25.16 -23.81
N SER A 128 -10.18 26.33 -23.17
CA SER A 128 -9.75 26.53 -21.78
C SER A 128 -10.58 25.72 -20.79
N LYS A 129 -11.92 25.80 -20.88
CA LYS A 129 -12.84 24.98 -20.05
C LYS A 129 -12.65 23.48 -20.26
N GLU A 130 -12.42 23.05 -21.49
CA GLU A 130 -12.35 21.62 -21.84
C GLU A 130 -10.96 20.99 -21.59
N THR A 131 -9.90 21.80 -21.53
CA THR A 131 -8.51 21.31 -21.28
C THR A 131 -7.97 21.65 -19.90
N GLY A 132 -8.60 22.57 -19.17
CA GLY A 132 -8.13 23.07 -17.87
C GLY A 132 -6.92 23.99 -17.93
N ALA A 133 -6.44 24.33 -19.13
CA ALA A 133 -5.32 25.26 -19.34
C ALA A 133 -5.81 26.70 -19.52
N GLN A 134 -5.21 27.66 -18.82
CA GLN A 134 -5.49 29.08 -18.99
C GLN A 134 -4.87 29.57 -20.30
N ILE A 135 -5.72 30.09 -21.21
CA ILE A 135 -5.32 30.57 -22.54
C ILE A 135 -5.64 32.06 -22.65
N GLU A 136 -4.60 32.87 -22.84
CA GLU A 136 -4.70 34.30 -23.18
C GLU A 136 -4.40 34.50 -24.67
N ILE A 137 -5.14 35.36 -25.36
CA ILE A 137 -4.92 35.70 -26.78
C ILE A 137 -4.51 37.17 -26.90
N VAL A 138 -3.49 37.45 -27.69
CA VAL A 138 -3.13 38.79 -28.15
C VAL A 138 -3.18 38.83 -29.67
N GLY A 139 -4.00 39.72 -30.24
CA GLY A 139 -4.04 40.01 -31.67
C GLY A 139 -3.03 41.09 -32.05
N GLY A 140 -2.16 40.81 -33.01
CA GLY A 140 -1.24 41.79 -33.57
C GLY A 140 -1.92 42.68 -34.61
N LYS A 141 -1.39 43.90 -34.83
CA LYS A 141 -1.85 44.78 -35.93
C LYS A 141 -1.71 44.12 -37.31
N ASN A 142 -0.75 43.21 -37.45
CA ASN A 142 -0.41 42.47 -38.67
C ASN A 142 -1.31 41.22 -38.86
N GLN A 143 -2.54 41.23 -38.33
CA GLN A 143 -3.52 40.13 -38.32
C GLN A 143 -3.12 38.80 -37.66
N SER A 144 -1.87 38.67 -37.18
CA SER A 144 -1.38 37.48 -36.48
C SER A 144 -1.98 37.32 -35.07
N LEU A 145 -2.07 36.07 -34.62
CA LEU A 145 -2.59 35.71 -33.29
C LEU A 145 -1.49 35.08 -32.45
N THR A 146 -1.29 35.58 -31.24
CA THR A 146 -0.34 35.01 -30.27
C THR A 146 -1.10 34.51 -29.04
N PHE A 147 -0.94 33.24 -28.72
CA PHE A 147 -1.61 32.55 -27.63
C PHE A 147 -0.60 32.26 -26.52
N LEU A 148 -0.91 32.67 -25.29
CA LEU A 148 -0.14 32.34 -24.08
C LEU A 148 -0.93 31.30 -23.27
N ILE A 149 -0.42 30.08 -23.24
CA ILE A 149 -1.02 28.91 -22.60
C ILE A 149 -0.32 28.65 -21.26
N LYS A 150 -1.07 28.44 -20.18
CA LYS A 150 -0.56 28.18 -18.82
C LYS A 150 -1.29 26.96 -18.23
N GLY A 151 -0.58 25.89 -17.88
CA GLY A 151 -1.20 24.65 -17.38
C GLY A 151 -0.18 23.56 -17.01
N LYS A 152 -0.62 22.34 -16.69
CA LYS A 152 0.30 21.18 -16.58
C LYS A 152 0.69 20.72 -17.99
N GLU A 153 1.81 20.02 -18.12
CA GLU A 153 2.38 19.66 -19.43
C GLU A 153 1.45 18.85 -20.36
N LYS A 154 0.61 17.96 -19.81
CA LYS A 154 -0.41 17.23 -20.58
C LYS A 154 -1.53 18.16 -21.08
N GLU A 155 -2.06 18.99 -20.18
CA GLU A 155 -3.12 19.98 -20.45
C GLU A 155 -2.66 21.02 -21.49
N LEU A 156 -1.40 21.45 -21.39
CA LEU A 156 -0.71 22.38 -22.28
C LEU A 156 -0.60 21.83 -23.73
N LEU A 157 -0.23 20.56 -23.88
CA LEU A 157 -0.12 19.90 -25.19
C LEU A 157 -1.48 19.72 -25.87
N ASP A 158 -2.50 19.33 -25.12
CA ASP A 158 -3.86 19.15 -25.66
C ASP A 158 -4.55 20.49 -25.96
N ALA A 159 -4.29 21.53 -25.16
CA ALA A 159 -4.65 22.91 -25.49
C ALA A 159 -3.95 23.41 -26.77
N ARG A 160 -2.64 23.15 -26.92
CA ARG A 160 -1.87 23.51 -28.12
C ARG A 160 -2.44 22.84 -29.38
N ARG A 161 -2.79 21.54 -29.35
CA ARG A 161 -3.45 20.86 -30.49
C ARG A 161 -4.75 21.55 -30.85
N LYS A 162 -5.63 21.78 -29.88
CA LYS A 162 -6.95 22.38 -30.14
C LYS A 162 -6.86 23.80 -30.68
N ILE A 163 -5.94 24.63 -30.17
CA ILE A 163 -5.70 25.97 -30.73
C ILE A 163 -5.23 25.87 -32.18
N LEU A 164 -4.27 25.01 -32.50
CA LEU A 164 -3.84 24.81 -33.89
C LEU A 164 -4.99 24.32 -34.79
N MET A 165 -5.74 23.30 -34.35
CA MET A 165 -6.89 22.77 -35.12
C MET A 165 -7.98 23.82 -35.39
N HIS A 166 -8.23 24.76 -34.46
CA HIS A 166 -9.29 25.77 -34.64
C HIS A 166 -8.83 27.02 -35.39
N PHE A 167 -7.57 27.43 -35.28
CA PHE A 167 -7.09 28.72 -35.81
C PHE A 167 -6.21 28.63 -37.07
N SER A 168 -5.61 27.47 -37.36
CA SER A 168 -4.80 27.26 -38.56
C SER A 168 -5.54 26.49 -39.67
N ALA A 169 -5.06 26.60 -40.91
CA ALA A 169 -5.58 25.89 -42.06
C ALA A 169 -5.35 24.37 -41.93
N GLN A 170 -6.44 23.60 -41.99
CA GLN A 170 -6.40 22.14 -41.97
C GLN A 170 -6.21 21.59 -43.38
N ALA A 171 -5.24 20.69 -43.54
CA ALA A 171 -5.12 19.80 -44.69
C ALA A 171 -5.48 18.36 -44.29
N SER A 172 -5.58 17.47 -45.28
CA SER A 172 -5.70 16.02 -45.05
C SER A 172 -4.88 15.24 -46.07
N LYS A 173 -4.37 14.08 -45.65
CA LYS A 173 -3.57 13.17 -46.47
C LYS A 173 -3.82 11.72 -46.04
N SER A 174 -4.01 10.83 -47.00
CA SER A 174 -4.13 9.39 -46.77
C SER A 174 -2.77 8.70 -46.81
N VAL A 175 -2.59 7.70 -45.94
CA VAL A 175 -1.41 6.84 -45.89
C VAL A 175 -1.87 5.38 -45.93
N THR A 176 -1.49 4.66 -46.98
CA THR A 176 -1.83 3.24 -47.12
C THR A 176 -0.95 2.40 -46.19
N VAL A 177 -1.56 1.57 -45.36
CA VAL A 177 -0.91 0.69 -44.39
C VAL A 177 -1.69 -0.64 -44.32
N PRO A 178 -1.02 -1.82 -44.27
CA PRO A 178 -1.73 -3.09 -44.12
C PRO A 178 -2.55 -3.17 -42.82
N LYS A 179 -3.77 -3.73 -42.88
CA LYS A 179 -4.68 -3.87 -41.71
C LYS A 179 -4.03 -4.53 -40.49
N GLU A 180 -3.06 -5.42 -40.70
CA GLU A 180 -2.29 -6.09 -39.63
C GLU A 180 -1.52 -5.09 -38.74
N HIS A 181 -0.99 -4.02 -39.33
CA HIS A 181 -0.24 -2.99 -38.62
C HIS A 181 -1.14 -1.96 -37.93
N HIS A 182 -2.40 -1.81 -38.36
CA HIS A 182 -3.37 -0.89 -37.74
C HIS A 182 -3.49 -1.13 -36.22
N ARG A 183 -3.44 -2.39 -35.78
CA ARG A 183 -3.47 -2.77 -34.36
C ARG A 183 -2.29 -2.21 -33.55
N VAL A 184 -1.13 -2.05 -34.17
CA VAL A 184 0.09 -1.54 -33.50
C VAL A 184 0.08 -0.01 -33.43
N ILE A 185 -0.38 0.65 -34.50
CA ILE A 185 -0.60 2.11 -34.53
C ILE A 185 -1.66 2.51 -33.49
N LEU A 186 -2.74 1.73 -33.39
CA LEU A 186 -3.81 1.96 -32.40
C LEU A 186 -3.34 1.67 -30.96
N GLY A 187 -2.63 0.55 -30.77
CA GLY A 187 -2.09 0.12 -29.48
C GLY A 187 -3.15 -0.37 -28.49
N LYS A 188 -2.73 -0.76 -27.28
CA LYS A 188 -3.66 -1.20 -26.22
C LYS A 188 -4.64 -0.07 -25.90
N GLY A 189 -5.94 -0.28 -26.15
CA GLY A 189 -7.01 0.68 -25.83
C GLY A 189 -6.89 2.03 -26.55
N GLY A 190 -6.31 2.09 -27.76
CA GLY A 190 -6.18 3.35 -28.50
C GLY A 190 -5.24 4.37 -27.84
N ILE A 191 -4.37 3.94 -26.90
CA ILE A 191 -3.49 4.84 -26.16
C ILE A 191 -2.37 5.38 -27.07
N ARG A 192 -1.78 4.53 -27.92
CA ARG A 192 -0.68 4.92 -28.81
C ARG A 192 -1.15 5.87 -29.92
N LEU A 193 -2.33 5.62 -30.49
CA LEU A 193 -2.97 6.56 -31.43
C LEU A 193 -3.19 7.93 -30.81
N ARG A 194 -3.79 8.00 -29.62
CA ARG A 194 -4.03 9.25 -28.89
C ARG A 194 -2.73 9.95 -28.46
N GLU A 195 -1.64 9.21 -28.26
CA GLU A 195 -0.31 9.75 -27.98
C GLU A 195 0.44 10.20 -29.25
N LEU A 196 0.11 9.64 -30.41
CA LEU A 196 0.56 10.13 -31.71
C LEU A 196 -0.17 11.44 -32.05
N GLU A 197 -1.50 11.44 -32.06
CA GLU A 197 -2.35 12.64 -32.23
C GLU A 197 -1.97 13.76 -31.23
N ARG A 198 -1.88 13.39 -29.94
CA ARG A 198 -0.77 13.74 -29.04
C ARG A 198 0.25 14.77 -29.56
N LEU A 199 1.36 14.20 -30.03
CA LEU A 199 2.63 14.83 -30.37
C LEU A 199 2.61 15.55 -31.73
N THR A 200 1.93 14.96 -32.72
CA THR A 200 1.86 15.48 -34.10
C THR A 200 0.90 16.66 -34.25
N ALA A 201 0.00 16.85 -33.27
CA ALA A 201 -1.14 17.76 -33.32
C ALA A 201 -2.11 17.49 -34.50
N THR A 202 -2.14 16.26 -35.02
CA THR A 202 -3.10 15.81 -36.03
C THR A 202 -4.23 14.98 -35.41
N ARG A 203 -5.28 14.74 -36.21
CA ARG A 203 -6.33 13.75 -35.98
C ARG A 203 -6.18 12.63 -37.01
N ILE A 204 -6.13 11.39 -36.56
CA ILE A 204 -5.73 10.22 -37.34
C ILE A 204 -6.87 9.21 -37.34
N THR A 205 -7.61 9.16 -38.46
CA THR A 205 -8.76 8.26 -38.62
C THR A 205 -8.30 6.95 -39.23
N ILE A 206 -8.41 5.85 -38.46
CA ILE A 206 -8.17 4.49 -38.92
C ILE A 206 -9.54 3.83 -39.17
N PRO A 207 -9.80 3.24 -40.36
CA PRO A 207 -11.06 2.57 -40.67
C PRO A 207 -11.27 1.29 -39.84
N ASN A 208 -12.52 0.84 -39.73
CA ASN A 208 -12.86 -0.33 -38.92
C ASN A 208 -12.45 -1.64 -39.59
N GLN A 209 -12.30 -2.72 -38.80
CA GLN A 209 -11.90 -4.03 -39.32
C GLN A 209 -12.88 -4.65 -40.34
N SER A 210 -14.11 -4.15 -40.40
CA SER A 210 -15.16 -4.55 -41.34
C SER A 210 -15.18 -3.76 -42.65
N GLU A 211 -14.30 -2.76 -42.82
CA GLU A 211 -14.18 -1.96 -44.06
C GLU A 211 -12.91 -2.36 -44.82
N ASP A 212 -12.98 -2.36 -46.16
CA ASP A 212 -11.87 -2.75 -47.04
C ASP A 212 -10.99 -1.59 -47.51
N SER A 213 -10.84 -0.59 -46.64
CA SER A 213 -9.89 0.52 -46.83
C SER A 213 -8.61 0.31 -46.02
N ASP A 214 -7.49 0.12 -46.71
CA ASP A 214 -6.14 0.12 -46.12
C ASP A 214 -5.58 1.55 -45.93
N ALA A 215 -6.43 2.58 -46.07
CA ALA A 215 -6.03 3.98 -46.02
C ALA A 215 -6.32 4.62 -44.66
N ILE A 216 -5.26 4.97 -43.91
CA ILE A 216 -5.36 5.80 -42.71
C ILE A 216 -5.43 7.27 -43.15
N VAL A 217 -6.45 8.01 -42.70
CA VAL A 217 -6.62 9.43 -43.06
C VAL A 217 -6.10 10.32 -41.95
N ILE A 218 -5.02 11.05 -42.22
CA ILE A 218 -4.40 12.02 -41.32
C ILE A 218 -4.94 13.41 -41.68
N SER A 219 -5.34 14.19 -40.67
CA SER A 219 -5.88 15.55 -40.82
C SER A 219 -5.27 16.50 -39.79
N GLY A 220 -4.94 17.74 -40.18
CA GLY A 220 -4.31 18.72 -39.29
C GLY A 220 -3.46 19.74 -40.03
N THR A 221 -2.42 20.26 -39.38
CA THR A 221 -1.47 21.20 -40.01
C THR A 221 -0.55 20.48 -40.99
N LYS A 222 -0.03 21.21 -41.99
CA LYS A 222 0.90 20.68 -43.00
C LYS A 222 2.11 19.96 -42.36
N GLU A 223 2.77 20.61 -41.39
CA GLU A 223 3.88 19.99 -40.66
C GLU A 223 3.47 18.76 -39.83
N GLY A 224 2.29 18.80 -39.20
CA GLY A 224 1.82 17.73 -38.33
C GLY A 224 1.51 16.46 -39.12
N ILE A 225 0.95 16.62 -40.33
CA ILE A 225 0.63 15.51 -41.24
C ILE A 225 1.90 14.79 -41.68
N GLU A 226 2.94 15.52 -42.08
CA GLU A 226 4.22 14.96 -42.54
C GLU A 226 4.93 14.17 -41.42
N LYS A 227 4.96 14.73 -40.21
CA LYS A 227 5.51 14.06 -39.02
C LYS A 227 4.72 12.80 -38.66
N ALA A 228 3.38 12.88 -38.67
CA ALA A 228 2.50 11.73 -38.41
C ALA A 228 2.65 10.61 -39.47
N GLU A 229 2.76 10.97 -40.74
CA GLU A 229 2.99 10.03 -41.84
C GLU A 229 4.34 9.33 -41.71
N GLN A 230 5.41 10.07 -41.40
CA GLN A 230 6.74 9.51 -41.21
C GLN A 230 6.77 8.51 -40.04
N GLU A 231 6.14 8.84 -38.91
CA GLU A 231 6.08 7.96 -37.74
C GLU A 231 5.19 6.72 -37.98
N ILE A 232 4.05 6.87 -38.66
CA ILE A 232 3.20 5.73 -39.09
C ILE A 232 3.95 4.80 -40.04
N ARG A 233 4.66 5.36 -41.04
CA ARG A 233 5.45 4.58 -42.00
C ARG A 233 6.62 3.87 -41.34
N ALA A 234 7.30 4.51 -40.38
CA ALA A 234 8.36 3.90 -39.58
C ALA A 234 7.85 2.73 -38.73
N LEU A 235 6.72 2.89 -38.03
CA LEU A 235 6.10 1.82 -37.23
C LEU A 235 5.65 0.63 -38.09
N SER A 236 5.12 0.90 -39.29
CA SER A 236 4.81 -0.14 -40.28
C SER A 236 6.07 -0.90 -40.71
N ALA A 237 7.14 -0.20 -41.06
CA ALA A 237 8.41 -0.83 -41.46
C ALA A 237 9.07 -1.64 -40.32
N GLU A 238 8.93 -1.21 -39.07
CA GLU A 238 9.41 -1.96 -37.89
C GLU A 238 8.63 -3.27 -37.69
N GLN A 239 7.33 -3.30 -38.01
CA GLN A 239 6.55 -4.55 -37.92
C GLN A 239 6.85 -5.48 -39.10
N SER A 240 7.08 -4.96 -40.31
CA SER A 240 7.49 -5.77 -41.48
C SER A 240 8.82 -6.52 -41.30
N LYS A 241 9.64 -6.19 -40.29
CA LYS A 241 10.83 -6.98 -39.92
C LYS A 241 10.51 -8.26 -39.13
N LYS A 242 9.27 -8.46 -38.68
CA LYS A 242 8.85 -9.61 -37.86
C LYS A 242 8.22 -10.67 -38.76
N PHE A 243 8.93 -11.77 -38.93
CA PHE A 243 8.49 -12.92 -39.71
C PHE A 243 7.49 -13.76 -38.91
N SER A 244 6.48 -14.31 -39.57
CA SER A 244 5.53 -15.24 -38.96
C SER A 244 5.35 -16.48 -39.84
N ASP A 245 5.62 -17.65 -39.28
CA ASP A 245 5.44 -18.94 -39.93
C ASP A 245 4.34 -19.73 -39.18
N ARG A 246 3.74 -20.72 -39.85
CA ARG A 246 2.72 -21.58 -39.27
C ARG A 246 3.11 -23.04 -39.48
N ILE A 247 2.97 -23.85 -38.44
CA ILE A 247 3.16 -25.29 -38.51
C ILE A 247 1.85 -25.99 -38.12
N SER A 248 1.42 -26.94 -38.96
CA SER A 248 0.26 -27.77 -38.67
C SER A 248 0.70 -28.95 -37.81
N VAL A 249 0.15 -29.05 -36.61
CA VAL A 249 0.42 -30.14 -35.66
C VAL A 249 -0.91 -30.57 -35.05
N PRO A 250 -1.30 -31.86 -35.10
CA PRO A 250 -2.54 -32.34 -34.50
C PRO A 250 -2.65 -31.98 -33.01
N LYS A 251 -3.83 -31.47 -32.60
CA LYS A 251 -4.19 -31.06 -31.24
C LYS A 251 -3.76 -32.01 -30.11
N ILE A 252 -3.65 -33.30 -30.42
CA ILE A 252 -3.24 -34.39 -29.51
C ILE A 252 -1.84 -34.12 -28.91
N TYR A 253 -0.96 -33.46 -29.67
CA TYR A 253 0.43 -33.22 -29.28
C TYR A 253 0.70 -31.82 -28.72
N HIS A 254 -0.29 -30.91 -28.80
CA HIS A 254 -0.18 -29.55 -28.25
C HIS A 254 0.21 -29.53 -26.76
N PRO A 255 -0.31 -30.40 -25.86
CA PRO A 255 0.09 -30.43 -24.46
C PRO A 255 1.58 -30.71 -24.24
N PHE A 256 2.21 -31.54 -25.08
CA PHE A 256 3.63 -31.89 -24.96
C PHE A 256 4.54 -30.79 -25.52
N ILE A 257 4.11 -30.09 -26.56
CA ILE A 257 4.80 -28.91 -27.11
C ILE A 257 4.75 -27.74 -26.13
N VAL A 258 3.60 -27.52 -25.49
CA VAL A 258 3.43 -26.50 -24.44
C VAL A 258 4.20 -26.87 -23.16
N GLY A 259 4.11 -28.13 -22.75
CA GLY A 259 4.69 -28.63 -21.50
C GLY A 259 3.90 -28.22 -20.24
N PRO A 260 4.27 -28.73 -19.07
CA PRO A 260 3.64 -28.32 -17.80
C PRO A 260 3.83 -26.80 -17.60
N GLY A 261 2.75 -26.08 -17.28
CA GLY A 261 2.82 -24.63 -17.01
C GLY A 261 3.36 -23.74 -18.15
N ASN A 262 3.30 -24.21 -19.41
CA ASN A 262 3.96 -23.61 -20.59
C ASN A 262 5.50 -23.69 -20.57
N GLU A 263 6.13 -24.47 -19.68
CA GLU A 263 7.58 -24.52 -19.50
C GLU A 263 8.35 -24.86 -20.78
N ASN A 264 7.82 -25.77 -21.62
CA ASN A 264 8.49 -26.19 -22.85
C ASN A 264 8.39 -25.12 -23.95
N VAL A 265 7.22 -24.49 -24.11
CA VAL A 265 7.07 -23.30 -24.97
C VAL A 265 7.94 -22.14 -24.48
N ASN A 266 8.05 -21.92 -23.16
CA ASN A 266 8.91 -20.88 -22.61
C ASN A 266 10.40 -21.15 -22.91
N LYS A 267 10.88 -22.39 -22.74
CA LYS A 267 12.25 -22.78 -23.13
C LYS A 267 12.51 -22.56 -24.62
N ILE A 268 11.59 -22.96 -25.49
CA ILE A 268 11.69 -22.71 -26.94
C ILE A 268 11.74 -21.19 -27.21
N MET A 269 10.91 -20.39 -26.51
CA MET A 269 10.91 -18.93 -26.64
C MET A 269 12.20 -18.26 -26.13
N GLU A 270 12.79 -18.75 -25.03
CA GLU A 270 14.03 -18.23 -24.45
C GLU A 270 15.26 -18.60 -25.29
N GLU A 271 15.33 -19.85 -25.77
CA GLU A 271 16.45 -20.35 -26.57
C GLU A 271 16.45 -19.87 -28.02
N THR A 272 15.29 -19.52 -28.59
CA THR A 272 15.17 -19.08 -29.99
C THR A 272 14.87 -17.60 -30.14
N GLY A 273 14.27 -16.95 -29.14
CA GLY A 273 13.74 -15.59 -29.26
C GLY A 273 12.45 -15.46 -30.08
N ALA A 274 11.95 -16.54 -30.69
CA ALA A 274 10.69 -16.54 -31.43
C ALA A 274 9.50 -16.85 -30.50
N LYS A 275 8.44 -16.06 -30.62
CA LYS A 275 7.20 -16.22 -29.86
C LYS A 275 6.32 -17.29 -30.50
N VAL A 276 6.31 -18.48 -29.90
CA VAL A 276 5.39 -19.57 -30.24
C VAL A 276 4.01 -19.28 -29.61
N ASN A 277 2.95 -19.39 -30.39
CA ASN A 277 1.56 -19.23 -29.97
C ASN A 277 0.76 -20.48 -30.36
N VAL A 278 0.64 -21.41 -29.42
CA VAL A 278 -0.24 -22.60 -29.52
C VAL A 278 -1.68 -22.17 -29.21
N PRO A 279 -2.70 -22.56 -30.01
CA PRO A 279 -4.09 -22.27 -29.71
C PRO A 279 -4.56 -23.03 -28.45
N PRO A 280 -5.42 -22.44 -27.60
CA PRO A 280 -5.98 -23.15 -26.46
C PRO A 280 -6.97 -24.23 -26.92
N GLN A 281 -7.05 -25.35 -26.20
CA GLN A 281 -7.84 -26.55 -26.55
C GLN A 281 -9.33 -26.29 -26.87
N SER A 282 -9.90 -25.18 -26.39
CA SER A 282 -11.26 -24.74 -26.70
C SER A 282 -11.46 -24.22 -28.14
N VAL A 283 -10.37 -24.04 -28.91
CA VAL A 283 -10.40 -23.56 -30.30
C VAL A 283 -9.95 -24.70 -31.21
N GLN A 284 -10.83 -25.16 -32.10
CA GLN A 284 -10.55 -26.26 -33.03
C GLN A 284 -9.64 -25.79 -34.18
N LYS A 285 -8.33 -25.66 -33.91
CA LYS A 285 -7.29 -25.35 -34.90
C LYS A 285 -6.00 -26.11 -34.59
N ASP A 286 -5.50 -26.84 -35.58
CA ASP A 286 -4.22 -27.56 -35.52
C ASP A 286 -3.01 -26.68 -35.94
N GLU A 287 -3.25 -25.41 -36.30
CA GLU A 287 -2.19 -24.43 -36.62
C GLU A 287 -1.53 -23.84 -35.37
N ILE A 288 -0.24 -24.10 -35.17
CA ILE A 288 0.62 -23.36 -34.23
C ILE A 288 1.29 -22.21 -35.00
N VAL A 289 1.22 -20.99 -34.47
CA VAL A 289 1.78 -19.78 -35.11
C VAL A 289 3.06 -19.37 -34.40
N ILE A 290 4.15 -19.19 -35.14
CA ILE A 290 5.47 -18.82 -34.61
C ILE A 290 5.86 -17.45 -35.18
N MET A 291 6.10 -16.46 -34.31
CA MET A 291 6.37 -15.06 -34.69
C MET A 291 7.70 -14.57 -34.13
N GLY A 292 8.59 -14.03 -34.95
CA GLY A 292 9.91 -13.57 -34.50
C GLY A 292 10.80 -13.07 -35.62
N GLU A 293 12.11 -13.13 -35.40
CA GLU A 293 13.11 -12.95 -36.46
C GLU A 293 13.14 -14.19 -37.36
N LYS A 294 13.52 -14.05 -38.64
CA LYS A 294 13.42 -15.13 -39.64
C LYS A 294 14.11 -16.42 -39.19
N ASP A 295 15.32 -16.30 -38.66
CA ASP A 295 16.15 -17.45 -38.27
C ASP A 295 15.71 -18.03 -36.92
N ALA A 296 15.25 -17.17 -36.00
CA ALA A 296 14.62 -17.55 -34.74
C ALA A 296 13.34 -18.40 -34.97
N VAL A 297 12.50 -17.99 -35.92
CA VAL A 297 11.27 -18.71 -36.30
C VAL A 297 11.60 -20.07 -36.90
N ALA A 298 12.62 -20.17 -37.77
CA ALA A 298 13.08 -21.44 -38.32
C ALA A 298 13.63 -22.38 -37.22
N ALA A 299 14.41 -21.86 -36.27
CA ALA A 299 14.92 -22.64 -35.14
C ALA A 299 13.78 -23.16 -34.22
N ALA A 300 12.77 -22.33 -33.94
CA ALA A 300 11.60 -22.72 -33.17
C ALA A 300 10.74 -23.76 -33.90
N LYS A 301 10.53 -23.60 -35.21
CA LYS A 301 9.81 -24.55 -36.07
C LYS A 301 10.44 -25.95 -36.01
N ASN A 302 11.76 -26.03 -36.19
CA ASN A 302 12.50 -27.28 -36.14
C ASN A 302 12.42 -27.97 -34.76
N LYS A 303 12.43 -27.21 -33.65
CA LYS A 303 12.26 -27.76 -32.29
C LYS A 303 10.84 -28.27 -32.03
N VAL A 304 9.81 -27.53 -32.47
CA VAL A 304 8.41 -27.98 -32.36
C VAL A 304 8.18 -29.26 -33.20
N GLU A 305 8.77 -29.34 -34.38
CA GLU A 305 8.67 -30.50 -35.28
C GLU A 305 9.44 -31.73 -34.77
N SER A 306 10.60 -31.55 -34.10
CA SER A 306 11.33 -32.68 -33.50
C SER A 306 10.59 -33.26 -32.29
N ILE A 307 10.06 -32.41 -31.41
CA ILE A 307 9.22 -32.83 -30.26
C ILE A 307 7.97 -33.57 -30.75
N TYR A 308 7.32 -33.09 -31.81
CA TYR A 308 6.19 -33.78 -32.44
C TYR A 308 6.58 -35.19 -32.92
N LYS A 309 7.65 -35.32 -33.73
CA LYS A 309 8.12 -36.60 -34.30
C LYS A 309 8.65 -37.59 -33.25
N GLU A 310 9.13 -37.10 -32.11
CA GLU A 310 9.52 -37.94 -30.98
C GLU A 310 8.30 -38.48 -30.23
N MET A 311 7.31 -37.62 -29.93
CA MET A 311 6.10 -38.01 -29.21
C MET A 311 5.20 -38.93 -30.05
N GLU A 312 5.10 -38.71 -31.36
CA GLU A 312 4.37 -39.58 -32.30
C GLU A 312 4.86 -41.05 -32.25
N LYS A 313 6.16 -41.28 -32.00
CA LYS A 313 6.75 -42.62 -31.88
C LYS A 313 6.65 -43.24 -30.49
N LYS A 314 6.34 -42.44 -29.46
CA LYS A 314 6.35 -42.87 -28.04
C LYS A 314 4.95 -42.92 -27.42
N CYS A 315 3.96 -42.25 -27.99
CA CYS A 315 2.64 -42.08 -27.42
C CYS A 315 1.79 -43.37 -27.52
N SER A 316 1.22 -43.78 -26.39
CA SER A 316 0.20 -44.83 -26.29
C SER A 316 -0.95 -44.34 -25.40
N THR A 317 -2.12 -44.98 -25.50
CA THR A 317 -3.37 -44.46 -24.91
C THR A 317 -4.07 -45.49 -24.03
N VAL A 318 -4.47 -45.10 -22.83
CA VAL A 318 -5.23 -45.92 -21.87
C VAL A 318 -6.47 -45.16 -21.40
N SER A 319 -7.63 -45.80 -21.39
CA SER A 319 -8.89 -45.27 -20.86
C SER A 319 -9.10 -45.68 -19.40
N VAL A 320 -9.68 -44.79 -18.60
CA VAL A 320 -9.87 -44.97 -17.15
C VAL A 320 -11.26 -44.47 -16.76
N GLU A 321 -12.04 -45.27 -16.03
CA GLU A 321 -13.36 -44.87 -15.53
C GLU A 321 -13.21 -44.17 -14.17
N VAL A 322 -13.77 -42.95 -14.07
CA VAL A 322 -13.77 -42.09 -12.87
C VAL A 322 -15.11 -41.37 -12.78
N ALA A 323 -15.73 -41.34 -11.60
CA ALA A 323 -17.06 -40.77 -11.42
C ALA A 323 -17.11 -39.27 -11.74
N LYS A 324 -18.20 -38.79 -12.35
CA LYS A 324 -18.32 -37.42 -12.88
C LYS A 324 -18.07 -36.31 -11.85
N ALA A 325 -18.32 -36.57 -10.56
CA ALA A 325 -18.00 -35.65 -9.46
C ALA A 325 -16.48 -35.48 -9.21
N GLN A 326 -15.68 -36.52 -9.42
CA GLN A 326 -14.24 -36.53 -9.13
C GLN A 326 -13.40 -35.86 -10.22
N HIS A 327 -13.92 -35.76 -11.46
CA HIS A 327 -13.28 -35.04 -12.57
C HIS A 327 -12.88 -33.60 -12.21
N ARG A 328 -13.64 -32.91 -11.35
CA ARG A 328 -13.32 -31.56 -10.87
C ARG A 328 -11.93 -31.49 -10.20
N TYR A 329 -11.54 -32.53 -9.46
CA TYR A 329 -10.27 -32.59 -8.72
C TYR A 329 -9.10 -33.06 -9.60
N VAL A 330 -9.36 -33.97 -10.55
CA VAL A 330 -8.36 -34.37 -11.56
C VAL A 330 -7.97 -33.19 -12.45
N ILE A 331 -8.91 -32.30 -12.79
CA ILE A 331 -8.62 -31.05 -13.52
C ILE A 331 -7.94 -30.01 -12.62
N GLY A 332 -8.53 -29.75 -11.44
CA GLY A 332 -8.07 -28.73 -10.50
C GLY A 332 -8.31 -27.28 -10.97
N PRO A 333 -8.04 -26.29 -10.12
CA PRO A 333 -8.22 -24.89 -10.47
C PRO A 333 -7.32 -24.52 -11.66
N LYS A 334 -7.95 -24.15 -12.78
CA LYS A 334 -7.30 -23.78 -14.06
C LYS A 334 -6.43 -24.88 -14.70
N GLY A 335 -6.71 -26.16 -14.44
CA GLY A 335 -5.94 -27.27 -15.03
C GLY A 335 -4.63 -27.59 -14.30
N SER A 336 -4.45 -27.08 -13.07
CA SER A 336 -3.21 -27.22 -12.30
C SER A 336 -2.84 -28.67 -11.99
N THR A 337 -3.79 -29.53 -11.60
CA THR A 337 -3.49 -30.96 -11.36
C THR A 337 -3.16 -31.70 -12.65
N ILE A 338 -3.74 -31.34 -13.80
CA ILE A 338 -3.34 -31.91 -15.10
C ILE A 338 -1.90 -31.52 -15.45
N ALA A 339 -1.52 -30.26 -15.21
CA ALA A 339 -0.13 -29.82 -15.40
C ALA A 339 0.84 -30.51 -14.42
N GLU A 340 0.44 -30.74 -13.18
CA GLU A 340 1.21 -31.50 -12.17
C GLU A 340 1.39 -32.97 -12.58
N ILE A 341 0.33 -33.63 -13.05
CA ILE A 341 0.39 -35.02 -13.57
C ILE A 341 1.31 -35.08 -14.79
N LEU A 342 1.19 -34.13 -15.72
CA LEU A 342 2.07 -34.03 -16.89
C LEU A 342 3.54 -33.79 -16.49
N GLN A 343 3.80 -33.01 -15.45
CA GLN A 343 5.14 -32.74 -14.93
C GLN A 343 5.77 -33.97 -14.23
N LEU A 344 5.00 -34.65 -13.38
CA LEU A 344 5.45 -35.80 -12.60
C LEU A 344 5.59 -37.08 -13.43
N THR A 345 4.81 -37.23 -14.50
CA THR A 345 4.71 -38.50 -15.24
C THR A 345 4.96 -38.40 -16.75
N GLY A 346 4.97 -37.19 -17.34
CA GLY A 346 5.09 -37.05 -18.80
C GLY A 346 3.89 -37.60 -19.57
N VAL A 347 2.73 -37.78 -18.91
CA VAL A 347 1.47 -38.27 -19.50
C VAL A 347 0.46 -37.13 -19.53
N SER A 348 -0.17 -36.90 -20.67
CA SER A 348 -1.26 -35.94 -20.84
C SER A 348 -2.59 -36.60 -20.48
N VAL A 349 -3.38 -35.92 -19.64
CA VAL A 349 -4.74 -36.32 -19.28
C VAL A 349 -5.72 -35.59 -20.19
N GLU A 350 -6.39 -36.31 -21.09
CA GLU A 350 -7.48 -35.80 -21.92
C GLU A 350 -8.82 -36.21 -21.33
N MET A 351 -9.63 -35.19 -21.03
CA MET A 351 -10.89 -35.25 -20.31
C MET A 351 -12.06 -35.01 -21.29
N PRO A 352 -13.11 -35.87 -21.32
CA PRO A 352 -14.29 -35.60 -22.15
C PRO A 352 -14.99 -34.29 -21.74
N PRO A 353 -15.65 -33.58 -22.67
CA PRO A 353 -16.35 -32.33 -22.37
C PRO A 353 -17.48 -32.57 -21.36
N LEU A 354 -17.75 -31.57 -20.52
CA LEU A 354 -18.69 -31.68 -19.38
C LEU A 354 -20.13 -32.04 -19.79
N ASP A 355 -20.52 -31.74 -21.02
CA ASP A 355 -21.84 -32.07 -21.59
C ASP A 355 -21.95 -33.55 -22.03
N SER A 356 -20.83 -34.28 -22.07
CA SER A 356 -20.80 -35.71 -22.38
C SER A 356 -21.26 -36.58 -21.19
N PRO A 357 -21.94 -37.71 -21.43
CA PRO A 357 -22.22 -38.72 -20.41
C PRO A 357 -21.02 -39.66 -20.15
N LEU A 358 -19.92 -39.54 -20.89
CA LEU A 358 -18.77 -40.42 -20.76
C LEU A 358 -17.99 -40.17 -19.46
N GLU A 359 -17.93 -41.17 -18.59
CA GLU A 359 -17.12 -41.18 -17.36
C GLU A 359 -15.67 -41.68 -17.59
N THR A 360 -15.25 -41.77 -18.86
CA THR A 360 -13.93 -42.27 -19.27
C THR A 360 -12.94 -41.12 -19.47
N ILE A 361 -11.97 -40.98 -18.55
CA ILE A 361 -10.76 -40.20 -18.76
C ILE A 361 -9.84 -40.95 -19.73
N THR A 362 -9.09 -40.25 -20.57
CA THR A 362 -8.06 -40.85 -21.43
C THR A 362 -6.67 -40.34 -21.07
N LEU A 363 -5.75 -41.27 -20.78
CA LEU A 363 -4.34 -41.00 -20.51
C LEU A 363 -3.54 -41.27 -21.77
N ARG A 364 -2.77 -40.29 -22.24
CA ARG A 364 -1.91 -40.40 -23.42
C ARG A 364 -0.45 -40.11 -23.05
N GLY A 365 0.48 -40.99 -23.40
CA GLY A 365 1.89 -40.77 -23.10
C GLY A 365 2.78 -42.01 -23.30
N PRO A 366 4.05 -41.96 -22.86
CA PRO A 366 4.97 -43.08 -22.98
C PRO A 366 4.54 -44.26 -22.08
N GLN A 367 4.53 -45.47 -22.64
CA GLN A 367 3.98 -46.68 -21.98
C GLN A 367 4.57 -46.94 -20.58
N VAL A 368 5.87 -46.69 -20.39
CA VAL A 368 6.58 -46.86 -19.11
C VAL A 368 5.99 -45.99 -17.99
N ALA A 369 5.42 -44.82 -18.31
CA ALA A 369 4.91 -43.88 -17.33
C ALA A 369 3.39 -43.93 -17.12
N LEU A 370 2.64 -44.61 -17.99
CA LEU A 370 1.17 -44.72 -17.89
C LEU A 370 0.73 -45.38 -16.56
N GLY A 371 1.49 -46.37 -16.05
CA GLY A 371 1.22 -46.98 -14.73
C GLY A 371 1.34 -46.00 -13.55
N ASN A 372 2.33 -45.11 -13.62
CA ASN A 372 2.51 -44.06 -12.61
C ASN A 372 1.41 -43.00 -12.73
N ALA A 373 1.06 -42.59 -13.96
CA ALA A 373 -0.03 -41.66 -14.23
C ALA A 373 -1.39 -42.18 -13.74
N LEU A 374 -1.71 -43.46 -13.97
CA LEU A 374 -2.88 -44.13 -13.41
C LEU A 374 -2.95 -43.99 -11.88
N THR A 375 -1.83 -44.29 -11.20
CA THR A 375 -1.74 -44.24 -9.73
C THR A 375 -1.96 -42.80 -9.21
N VAL A 376 -1.30 -41.81 -9.81
CA VAL A 376 -1.44 -40.40 -9.42
C VAL A 376 -2.84 -39.86 -9.73
N VAL A 377 -3.44 -40.24 -10.87
CA VAL A 377 -4.82 -39.85 -11.23
C VAL A 377 -5.83 -40.39 -10.21
N TYR A 378 -5.74 -41.67 -9.84
CA TYR A 378 -6.62 -42.24 -8.80
C TYR A 378 -6.38 -41.61 -7.42
N GLN A 379 -5.13 -41.31 -7.05
CA GLN A 379 -4.82 -40.63 -5.79
C GLN A 379 -5.37 -39.20 -5.75
N LYS A 380 -5.26 -38.43 -6.85
CA LYS A 380 -5.78 -37.06 -6.96
C LYS A 380 -7.30 -37.02 -7.12
N ALA A 381 -7.93 -38.02 -7.76
CA ALA A 381 -9.39 -38.15 -7.85
C ALA A 381 -10.05 -38.42 -6.49
N ASN A 382 -9.37 -39.19 -5.61
CA ASN A 382 -9.84 -39.54 -4.27
C ASN A 382 -9.31 -38.60 -3.17
N SER A 383 -8.65 -37.49 -3.51
CA SER A 383 -8.03 -36.59 -2.53
C SER A 383 -9.03 -35.82 -1.67
N VAL A 384 -10.21 -35.49 -2.22
CA VAL A 384 -11.23 -34.67 -1.55
C VAL A 384 -12.46 -35.51 -1.22
N LYS A 385 -12.82 -35.56 0.06
CA LYS A 385 -14.07 -36.16 0.56
C LYS A 385 -15.14 -35.08 0.68
N SER A 386 -16.38 -35.38 0.25
CA SER A 386 -17.54 -34.51 0.49
C SER A 386 -18.52 -35.14 1.47
N VAL A 387 -18.82 -34.43 2.56
CA VAL A 387 -19.79 -34.84 3.59
C VAL A 387 -20.91 -33.80 3.67
N GLU A 388 -22.16 -34.24 3.82
CA GLU A 388 -23.32 -33.37 4.03
C GLU A 388 -23.85 -33.52 5.46
N ILE A 389 -24.22 -32.40 6.08
CA ILE A 389 -24.85 -32.31 7.39
C ILE A 389 -26.15 -31.55 7.25
N ASP A 390 -27.28 -32.15 7.66
CA ASP A 390 -28.58 -31.48 7.68
C ASP A 390 -28.61 -30.42 8.80
N ALA A 391 -28.86 -29.16 8.43
CA ALA A 391 -28.81 -28.03 9.33
C ALA A 391 -29.83 -26.96 8.90
N PRO A 392 -30.93 -26.74 9.64
CA PRO A 392 -31.94 -25.76 9.28
C PRO A 392 -31.39 -24.35 9.08
N HIS A 393 -31.90 -23.62 8.07
CA HIS A 393 -31.37 -22.33 7.63
C HIS A 393 -31.01 -21.32 8.74
N TRP A 394 -31.82 -21.24 9.81
CA TRP A 394 -31.63 -20.30 10.91
C TRP A 394 -30.39 -20.61 11.78
N ILE A 395 -29.93 -21.87 11.80
CA ILE A 395 -28.76 -22.33 12.56
C ILE A 395 -27.45 -21.94 11.87
N HIS A 396 -27.41 -21.80 10.53
CA HIS A 396 -26.20 -21.43 9.78
C HIS A 396 -25.52 -20.16 10.31
N LYS A 397 -26.29 -19.16 10.71
CA LYS A 397 -25.78 -17.90 11.30
C LYS A 397 -25.04 -18.10 12.63
N TYR A 398 -25.41 -19.11 13.39
CA TYR A 398 -24.80 -19.46 14.68
C TYR A 398 -23.62 -20.42 14.49
N VAL A 399 -23.71 -21.35 13.54
CA VAL A 399 -22.62 -22.24 13.12
C VAL A 399 -21.44 -21.43 12.56
N ILE A 400 -21.68 -20.45 11.68
CA ILE A 400 -20.66 -19.55 11.13
C ILE A 400 -20.06 -18.65 12.23
N GLY A 401 -20.89 -18.23 13.20
CA GLY A 401 -20.48 -17.35 14.29
C GLY A 401 -20.37 -15.87 13.91
N ARG A 402 -20.22 -15.00 14.92
CA ARG A 402 -20.15 -13.54 14.71
C ARG A 402 -18.89 -13.19 13.90
N LYS A 403 -19.07 -12.63 12.69
CA LYS A 403 -17.99 -12.36 11.71
C LYS A 403 -17.17 -13.59 11.30
N GLY A 404 -17.77 -14.79 11.30
CA GLY A 404 -17.06 -16.02 10.89
C GLY A 404 -16.12 -16.59 11.95
N ALA A 405 -16.28 -16.23 13.24
CA ALA A 405 -15.35 -16.66 14.29
C ALA A 405 -15.19 -18.18 14.41
N ASN A 406 -16.29 -18.94 14.29
CA ASN A 406 -16.24 -20.40 14.33
C ASN A 406 -15.63 -20.98 13.04
N MET A 407 -15.89 -20.35 11.88
CA MET A 407 -15.22 -20.74 10.63
C MET A 407 -13.71 -20.53 10.73
N LYS A 408 -13.25 -19.45 11.36
CA LYS A 408 -11.83 -19.20 11.58
C LYS A 408 -11.18 -20.21 12.51
N GLN A 409 -11.84 -20.58 13.60
CA GLN A 409 -11.36 -21.66 14.47
C GLN A 409 -11.26 -22.97 13.69
N LEU A 410 -12.23 -23.27 12.82
CA LEU A 410 -12.18 -24.44 11.95
C LEU A 410 -11.10 -24.36 10.86
N GLU A 411 -10.82 -23.17 10.31
CA GLU A 411 -9.71 -22.90 9.38
C GLU A 411 -8.34 -23.03 10.06
N GLU A 412 -8.25 -22.67 11.36
CA GLU A 412 -7.05 -22.80 12.20
C GLU A 412 -6.81 -24.25 12.65
N ASP A 413 -7.85 -24.98 13.06
CA ASP A 413 -7.78 -26.39 13.52
C ASP A 413 -7.74 -27.41 12.37
N CYS A 414 -8.32 -27.09 11.20
CA CYS A 414 -8.52 -28.00 10.07
C CYS A 414 -8.28 -27.29 8.71
N PRO A 415 -7.01 -27.06 8.32
CA PRO A 415 -6.70 -26.50 7.00
C PRO A 415 -7.24 -27.37 5.85
N ASN A 416 -7.50 -26.72 4.71
CA ASN A 416 -8.08 -27.27 3.47
C ASN A 416 -9.53 -27.78 3.55
N VAL A 417 -10.29 -27.53 4.63
CA VAL A 417 -11.73 -27.86 4.69
C VAL A 417 -12.59 -26.68 4.27
N ASN A 418 -13.16 -26.74 3.08
CA ASN A 418 -14.15 -25.77 2.60
C ASN A 418 -15.54 -26.09 3.17
N VAL A 419 -16.12 -25.14 3.91
CA VAL A 419 -17.49 -25.22 4.44
C VAL A 419 -18.44 -24.42 3.54
N ASN A 420 -19.38 -25.09 2.88
CA ASN A 420 -20.39 -24.47 2.02
C ASN A 420 -21.79 -24.67 2.61
N CYS A 421 -22.41 -23.60 3.12
CA CYS A 421 -23.76 -23.63 3.67
C CYS A 421 -24.80 -23.38 2.57
N LEU A 422 -25.47 -24.44 2.14
CA LEU A 422 -26.67 -24.41 1.29
C LEU A 422 -27.93 -24.37 2.17
N GLU A 423 -29.10 -24.12 1.57
CA GLU A 423 -30.28 -23.58 2.25
C GLU A 423 -30.64 -24.25 3.59
N ASP A 424 -30.72 -25.59 3.64
CA ASP A 424 -30.90 -26.41 4.86
C ASP A 424 -29.78 -27.47 5.05
N LYS A 425 -28.62 -27.31 4.39
CA LYS A 425 -27.51 -28.28 4.40
C LYS A 425 -26.13 -27.65 4.40
N ILE A 426 -25.28 -28.07 5.33
CA ILE A 426 -23.85 -27.75 5.32
C ILE A 426 -23.12 -28.85 4.54
N LYS A 427 -22.39 -28.48 3.48
CA LYS A 427 -21.44 -29.37 2.80
C LYS A 427 -20.01 -29.06 3.23
N LEU A 428 -19.25 -30.10 3.52
CA LEU A 428 -17.83 -30.06 3.85
C LEU A 428 -17.07 -30.72 2.71
N GLU A 429 -16.15 -29.99 2.07
CA GLU A 429 -15.27 -30.48 1.01
C GLU A 429 -13.81 -30.28 1.44
N GLY A 430 -13.03 -31.35 1.60
CA GLY A 430 -11.63 -31.25 1.97
C GLY A 430 -10.93 -32.60 2.15
N ASP A 431 -9.73 -32.57 2.77
CA ASP A 431 -8.95 -33.77 3.11
C ASP A 431 -9.74 -34.69 4.06
N PRO A 432 -9.81 -36.02 3.83
CA PRO A 432 -10.73 -36.92 4.53
C PRO A 432 -10.58 -36.92 6.05
N GLU A 433 -9.34 -36.88 6.55
CA GLU A 433 -9.05 -36.86 7.99
C GLU A 433 -9.44 -35.55 8.68
N ASN A 434 -9.55 -34.44 7.94
CA ASN A 434 -9.93 -33.13 8.48
C ASN A 434 -11.43 -32.89 8.32
N VAL A 435 -12.02 -33.34 7.22
CA VAL A 435 -13.47 -33.32 7.00
C VAL A 435 -14.21 -34.10 8.10
N ASP A 436 -13.72 -35.27 8.51
CA ASP A 436 -14.40 -36.07 9.54
C ASP A 436 -14.32 -35.45 10.95
N LYS A 437 -13.22 -34.75 11.28
CA LYS A 437 -13.11 -33.94 12.51
C LYS A 437 -14.05 -32.73 12.46
N ALA A 438 -14.03 -32.00 11.36
CA ALA A 438 -14.90 -30.85 11.13
C ALA A 438 -16.39 -31.24 11.16
N ALA A 439 -16.73 -32.40 10.62
CA ALA A 439 -18.09 -32.91 10.62
C ALA A 439 -18.60 -33.22 12.04
N ALA A 440 -17.77 -33.84 12.88
CA ALA A 440 -18.12 -34.08 14.28
C ALA A 440 -18.35 -32.75 15.03
N TYR A 441 -17.39 -31.82 14.94
CA TYR A 441 -17.48 -30.51 15.61
C TYR A 441 -18.71 -29.70 15.18
N LEU A 442 -19.00 -29.65 13.87
CA LEU A 442 -20.16 -28.94 13.34
C LEU A 442 -21.49 -29.65 13.67
N SER A 443 -21.52 -30.99 13.74
CA SER A 443 -22.69 -31.75 14.16
C SER A 443 -23.03 -31.52 15.64
N ASP A 444 -22.03 -31.55 16.52
CA ASP A 444 -22.21 -31.23 17.95
C ASP A 444 -22.66 -29.77 18.16
N ILE A 445 -22.14 -28.83 17.37
CA ILE A 445 -22.60 -27.43 17.37
C ILE A 445 -24.06 -27.32 16.91
N VAL A 446 -24.43 -27.91 15.77
CA VAL A 446 -25.81 -27.87 15.25
C VAL A 446 -26.78 -28.44 16.28
N ARG A 447 -26.44 -29.59 16.88
CA ARG A 447 -27.23 -30.24 17.94
C ARG A 447 -27.36 -29.35 19.18
N ASN A 448 -26.27 -28.76 19.66
CA ASN A 448 -26.28 -27.87 20.83
C ASN A 448 -27.20 -26.65 20.61
N TYR A 449 -27.14 -26.02 19.43
CA TYR A 449 -28.05 -24.93 19.07
C TYR A 449 -29.50 -25.41 18.92
N GLN A 450 -29.74 -26.60 18.39
CA GLN A 450 -31.07 -27.19 18.22
C GLN A 450 -31.75 -27.56 19.56
N ASP A 451 -30.98 -27.98 20.57
CA ASP A 451 -31.50 -28.28 21.92
C ASP A 451 -31.74 -27.01 22.76
N ASN A 452 -30.86 -26.00 22.65
CA ASN A 452 -30.86 -24.81 23.52
C ASN A 452 -31.67 -23.61 22.99
N TYR A 453 -31.77 -23.44 21.67
CA TYR A 453 -32.45 -22.30 21.04
C TYR A 453 -33.79 -22.69 20.43
N ILE A 454 -34.75 -21.78 20.53
CA ILE A 454 -36.09 -21.95 19.95
C ILE A 454 -36.53 -20.65 19.28
N PHE A 455 -37.36 -20.77 18.24
CA PHE A 455 -38.10 -19.66 17.66
C PHE A 455 -39.60 -19.83 17.97
N VAL A 456 -40.24 -18.74 18.36
CA VAL A 456 -41.69 -18.68 18.60
C VAL A 456 -42.27 -17.52 17.81
N VAL A 457 -43.43 -17.73 17.17
CA VAL A 457 -44.13 -16.70 16.38
C VAL A 457 -45.41 -16.31 17.11
N MET A 458 -45.68 -15.01 17.22
CA MET A 458 -46.82 -14.44 17.94
C MET A 458 -47.49 -13.35 17.09
N THR A 459 -48.80 -13.50 16.88
CA THR A 459 -49.62 -12.54 16.12
C THR A 459 -50.07 -11.37 16.99
N VAL A 460 -49.91 -10.13 16.51
CA VAL A 460 -50.33 -8.92 17.25
C VAL A 460 -51.03 -7.91 16.33
N ASN A 461 -51.99 -7.16 16.87
CA ASN A 461 -52.72 -6.11 16.14
C ASN A 461 -51.81 -4.92 15.79
N PRO A 462 -51.75 -4.47 14.50
CA PRO A 462 -50.89 -3.36 14.05
C PRO A 462 -50.93 -2.06 14.85
N ALA A 463 -52.06 -1.73 15.51
CA ALA A 463 -52.17 -0.54 16.34
C ALA A 463 -51.17 -0.52 17.53
N PHE A 464 -50.78 -1.69 18.02
CA PHE A 464 -49.93 -1.82 19.21
C PHE A 464 -48.43 -1.89 18.92
N TYR A 465 -47.99 -2.21 17.69
CA TYR A 465 -46.57 -2.31 17.35
C TYR A 465 -45.75 -1.06 17.72
N LYS A 466 -46.29 0.12 17.44
CA LYS A 466 -45.63 1.41 17.74
C LYS A 466 -45.40 1.63 19.25
N HIS A 467 -46.19 0.98 20.10
CA HIS A 467 -46.07 1.02 21.56
C HIS A 467 -45.17 -0.10 22.09
N ILE A 468 -45.24 -1.30 21.50
CA ILE A 468 -44.38 -2.45 21.83
C ILE A 468 -42.91 -2.15 21.52
N ILE A 469 -42.64 -1.68 20.30
CA ILE A 469 -41.30 -1.28 19.80
C ILE A 469 -40.76 -0.10 20.63
N GLY A 470 -41.63 0.85 20.95
CA GLY A 470 -41.26 2.09 21.62
C GLY A 470 -40.54 3.09 20.71
N LYS A 471 -40.27 4.29 21.22
CA LYS A 471 -39.58 5.34 20.45
C LYS A 471 -38.19 4.85 20.04
N ALA A 472 -37.93 4.83 18.73
CA ALA A 472 -36.69 4.32 18.12
C ALA A 472 -36.29 2.88 18.55
N GLY A 473 -37.26 2.00 18.84
CA GLY A 473 -36.97 0.59 19.19
C GLY A 473 -36.48 0.35 20.61
N SER A 474 -36.35 1.41 21.43
CA SER A 474 -35.75 1.36 22.77
C SER A 474 -36.32 0.29 23.72
N ASN A 475 -37.62 0.00 23.68
CA ASN A 475 -38.24 -0.97 24.57
C ASN A 475 -37.97 -2.43 24.14
N VAL A 476 -37.99 -2.70 22.82
CA VAL A 476 -37.60 -4.01 22.27
C VAL A 476 -36.11 -4.24 22.40
N ASN A 477 -35.27 -3.21 22.20
CA ASN A 477 -33.82 -3.35 22.32
C ASN A 477 -33.40 -3.62 23.78
N ARG A 478 -34.07 -2.99 24.77
CA ARG A 478 -33.90 -3.35 26.19
C ARG A 478 -34.29 -4.80 26.48
N LEU A 479 -35.45 -5.29 26.01
CA LEU A 479 -35.85 -6.70 26.21
C LEU A 479 -34.84 -7.67 25.59
N LYS A 480 -34.27 -7.30 24.44
CA LYS A 480 -33.23 -8.05 23.73
C LYS A 480 -31.91 -8.10 24.49
N GLU A 481 -31.54 -7.02 25.18
CA GLU A 481 -30.35 -6.95 26.03
C GLU A 481 -30.55 -7.67 27.38
N GLU A 482 -31.69 -7.47 28.05
CA GLU A 482 -32.00 -8.08 29.37
C GLU A 482 -32.22 -9.60 29.28
N LEU A 483 -32.85 -10.12 28.22
CA LEU A 483 -33.19 -11.53 28.07
C LEU A 483 -32.29 -12.31 27.10
N ASN A 484 -31.36 -11.64 26.39
CA ASN A 484 -30.57 -12.18 25.28
C ASN A 484 -31.41 -12.82 24.14
N VAL A 485 -32.56 -12.21 23.84
CA VAL A 485 -33.53 -12.70 22.84
C VAL A 485 -33.58 -11.75 21.63
N ASN A 486 -33.41 -12.27 20.43
CA ASN A 486 -33.58 -11.51 19.20
C ASN A 486 -35.06 -11.50 18.79
N ILE A 487 -35.73 -10.37 19.04
CA ILE A 487 -37.10 -10.13 18.59
C ILE A 487 -37.05 -9.51 17.18
N ASN A 488 -37.49 -10.25 16.17
CA ASN A 488 -37.69 -9.76 14.80
C ASN A 488 -39.18 -9.47 14.57
N ILE A 489 -39.49 -8.43 13.80
CA ILE A 489 -40.86 -8.05 13.44
C ILE A 489 -40.87 -7.91 11.92
N GLU A 490 -41.53 -8.84 11.23
CA GLU A 490 -41.62 -8.82 9.77
C GLU A 490 -42.89 -8.10 9.34
N GLU A 491 -42.72 -6.87 8.86
CA GLU A 491 -43.80 -6.05 8.30
C GLU A 491 -43.95 -6.38 6.80
N ARG A 492 -44.58 -7.52 6.49
CA ARG A 492 -44.95 -7.96 5.12
C ARG A 492 -46.47 -8.11 4.99
N ASP A 493 -46.98 -7.77 3.80
CA ASP A 493 -48.41 -7.69 3.50
C ASP A 493 -49.16 -8.97 3.89
N GLY A 494 -50.02 -8.86 4.91
CA GLY A 494 -50.95 -9.90 5.34
C GLY A 494 -50.52 -10.78 6.52
N GLN A 495 -49.26 -10.74 6.99
CA GLN A 495 -48.80 -11.58 8.13
C GLN A 495 -48.13 -10.76 9.25
N ASN A 496 -48.96 -10.28 10.17
CA ASN A 496 -48.58 -9.46 11.33
C ASN A 496 -47.95 -10.33 12.45
N ASN A 497 -46.71 -10.76 12.23
CA ASN A 497 -46.02 -11.75 13.05
C ASN A 497 -44.76 -11.19 13.77
N ILE A 498 -44.75 -11.23 15.10
CA ILE A 498 -43.53 -11.09 15.90
C ILE A 498 -42.84 -12.45 15.98
N ARG A 499 -41.59 -12.54 15.52
CA ARG A 499 -40.75 -13.73 15.59
C ARG A 499 -39.69 -13.54 16.70
N ILE A 500 -39.81 -14.34 17.75
CA ILE A 500 -38.99 -14.26 18.96
C ILE A 500 -37.98 -15.42 18.93
N GLU A 501 -36.68 -15.13 18.79
CA GLU A 501 -35.61 -16.12 18.65
C GLU A 501 -34.59 -16.02 19.80
N GLY A 502 -34.26 -17.12 20.46
CA GLY A 502 -33.29 -17.06 21.55
C GLY A 502 -33.23 -18.34 22.40
N PRO A 503 -32.55 -18.28 23.55
CA PRO A 503 -32.51 -19.39 24.50
C PRO A 503 -33.92 -19.69 25.02
N LYS A 504 -34.23 -20.98 25.17
CA LYS A 504 -35.57 -21.50 25.51
C LYS A 504 -36.26 -20.83 26.71
N GLU A 505 -35.50 -20.46 27.75
CA GLU A 505 -36.04 -19.69 28.87
C GLU A 505 -36.32 -18.22 28.56
N GLY A 506 -35.40 -17.56 27.84
CA GLY A 506 -35.50 -16.16 27.49
C GLY A 506 -36.70 -15.89 26.59
N VAL A 507 -36.91 -16.75 25.58
CA VAL A 507 -38.06 -16.66 24.66
C VAL A 507 -39.38 -16.77 25.42
N LYS A 508 -39.49 -17.70 26.37
CA LYS A 508 -40.70 -17.87 27.19
C LYS A 508 -40.97 -16.67 28.12
N LYS A 509 -39.91 -16.07 28.69
CA LYS A 509 -40.01 -14.84 29.51
C LYS A 509 -40.44 -13.64 28.64
N ALA A 510 -39.80 -13.45 27.48
CA ALA A 510 -40.09 -12.38 26.54
C ALA A 510 -41.53 -12.46 25.99
N GLN A 511 -42.01 -13.67 25.67
CA GLN A 511 -43.39 -13.90 25.22
C GLN A 511 -44.40 -13.46 26.29
N LEU A 512 -44.20 -13.86 27.55
CA LEU A 512 -45.10 -13.53 28.65
C LEU A 512 -45.12 -12.02 28.94
N GLU A 513 -43.95 -11.37 28.98
CA GLU A 513 -43.86 -9.93 29.27
C GLU A 513 -44.37 -9.06 28.10
N LEU A 514 -44.28 -9.53 26.85
CA LEU A 514 -44.92 -8.88 25.71
C LEU A 514 -46.44 -9.04 25.75
N GLN A 515 -46.95 -10.22 26.10
CA GLN A 515 -48.39 -10.45 26.27
C GLN A 515 -48.97 -9.55 27.38
N GLU A 516 -48.34 -9.53 28.56
CA GLU A 516 -48.79 -8.71 29.69
C GLU A 516 -48.79 -7.19 29.35
N LYS A 517 -47.93 -6.74 28.44
CA LYS A 517 -47.92 -5.35 27.92
C LYS A 517 -49.04 -5.09 26.91
N ILE A 518 -49.45 -6.08 26.12
CA ILE A 518 -50.62 -6.00 25.23
C ILE A 518 -51.89 -5.92 26.09
N ASP A 519 -52.05 -6.81 27.07
CA ASP A 519 -53.20 -6.85 27.97
C ASP A 519 -53.37 -5.52 28.75
N LYS A 520 -52.27 -4.84 29.09
CA LYS A 520 -52.27 -3.49 29.69
C LYS A 520 -52.70 -2.39 28.72
N LEU A 521 -52.35 -2.49 27.44
CA LEU A 521 -52.74 -1.51 26.40
C LEU A 521 -54.23 -1.59 26.03
N GLU A 522 -54.85 -2.77 26.13
CA GLU A 522 -56.30 -2.93 25.89
C GLU A 522 -57.19 -2.33 26.99
N ASN A 523 -56.62 -1.95 28.15
CA ASN A 523 -57.36 -1.43 29.30
C ASN A 523 -57.50 0.11 29.36
N GLU A 524 -56.99 0.86 28.37
CA GLU A 524 -57.21 2.32 28.27
C GLU A 524 -58.64 2.67 27.83
N LYS A 525 -59.26 3.71 28.44
CA LYS A 525 -60.52 4.30 27.98
C LYS A 525 -60.46 5.84 27.95
N SER A 526 -61.35 6.43 27.15
CA SER A 526 -61.51 7.88 26.99
C SER A 526 -62.90 8.35 27.44
N LYS A 527 -62.97 9.52 28.08
CA LYS A 527 -64.21 10.15 28.56
C LYS A 527 -64.09 11.68 28.50
N ASP A 528 -65.15 12.35 28.04
CA ASP A 528 -65.14 13.78 27.75
C ASP A 528 -65.92 14.59 28.82
N VAL A 529 -65.51 15.83 29.07
CA VAL A 529 -65.98 16.70 30.17
C VAL A 529 -66.20 18.12 29.66
N ILE A 530 -67.34 18.74 29.96
CA ILE A 530 -67.67 20.12 29.53
C ILE A 530 -67.32 21.13 30.65
N ILE A 531 -66.59 22.20 30.31
CA ILE A 531 -66.16 23.27 31.23
C ILE A 531 -66.15 24.62 30.48
N ASP A 532 -66.69 25.69 31.06
CA ASP A 532 -66.68 27.05 30.47
C ASP A 532 -65.24 27.57 30.21
N ARG A 533 -64.97 27.93 28.95
CA ARG A 533 -63.75 28.56 28.44
C ARG A 533 -63.16 29.67 29.32
N ARG A 534 -63.98 30.47 30.00
CA ARG A 534 -63.53 31.56 30.89
C ARG A 534 -62.69 31.02 32.06
N LEU A 535 -63.08 29.86 32.58
CA LEU A 535 -62.44 29.24 33.74
C LEU A 535 -61.22 28.39 33.34
N HIS A 536 -61.10 27.95 32.07
CA HIS A 536 -59.95 27.16 31.57
C HIS A 536 -58.61 27.77 31.99
N ARG A 537 -58.43 29.09 31.84
CA ARG A 537 -57.17 29.78 32.18
C ARG A 537 -56.84 29.73 33.68
N GLN A 538 -57.85 29.69 34.55
CA GLN A 538 -57.69 29.61 36.01
C GLN A 538 -57.52 28.16 36.50
N ILE A 539 -58.13 27.19 35.81
CA ILE A 539 -57.98 25.74 36.08
C ILE A 539 -56.60 25.24 35.63
N ILE A 540 -56.07 25.75 34.51
CA ILE A 540 -54.69 25.54 34.09
C ILE A 540 -53.74 26.24 35.09
N GLY A 541 -53.99 27.52 35.40
CA GLY A 541 -53.11 28.34 36.24
C GLY A 541 -51.89 28.87 35.48
N ALA A 542 -51.14 29.79 36.10
CA ALA A 542 -50.16 30.65 35.40
C ALA A 542 -49.02 29.93 34.64
N LYS A 543 -48.73 28.66 34.98
CA LYS A 543 -47.80 27.78 34.25
C LYS A 543 -48.32 26.34 34.10
N GLY A 544 -49.65 26.14 34.12
CA GLY A 544 -50.23 24.80 34.18
C GLY A 544 -50.16 24.15 35.57
N GLU A 545 -49.92 24.90 36.63
CA GLU A 545 -49.63 24.40 37.98
C GLU A 545 -50.79 23.64 38.63
N LYS A 546 -52.02 24.18 38.54
CA LYS A 546 -53.22 23.52 39.10
C LYS A 546 -53.60 22.25 38.32
N ILE A 547 -53.54 22.29 36.99
CA ILE A 547 -53.78 21.09 36.17
C ILE A 547 -52.64 20.07 36.31
N ARG A 548 -51.41 20.53 36.62
CA ARG A 548 -50.26 19.68 36.93
C ARG A 548 -50.42 18.98 38.28
N GLU A 549 -50.98 19.62 39.31
CA GLU A 549 -51.25 18.94 40.58
C GLU A 549 -52.24 17.77 40.38
N ILE A 550 -53.34 17.99 39.64
CA ILE A 550 -54.30 16.94 39.29
C ILE A 550 -53.63 15.84 38.46
N LYS A 551 -52.77 16.20 37.50
CA LYS A 551 -51.99 15.25 36.69
C LYS A 551 -50.94 14.47 37.50
N ASP A 552 -50.29 15.09 38.47
CA ASP A 552 -49.29 14.46 39.32
C ASP A 552 -49.93 13.55 40.38
N ARG A 553 -51.21 13.79 40.72
CA ARG A 553 -52.10 12.92 41.50
C ARG A 553 -52.61 11.71 40.70
N TYR A 554 -52.98 11.92 39.43
CA TYR A 554 -53.52 10.88 38.53
C TYR A 554 -52.64 10.69 37.30
N ARG A 555 -51.38 10.28 37.50
CA ARG A 555 -50.32 10.23 36.47
C ARG A 555 -50.63 9.37 35.25
N GLN A 556 -51.56 8.43 35.38
CA GLN A 556 -52.00 7.53 34.31
C GLN A 556 -53.12 8.14 33.44
N VAL A 557 -53.65 9.32 33.77
CA VAL A 557 -54.68 10.01 33.01
C VAL A 557 -54.10 11.22 32.27
N THR A 558 -54.16 11.17 30.94
CA THR A 558 -53.90 12.32 30.08
C THR A 558 -55.14 13.21 30.02
N ILE A 559 -55.01 14.43 30.54
CA ILE A 559 -56.02 15.48 30.44
C ILE A 559 -55.67 16.37 29.23
N ALA A 560 -56.47 16.30 28.18
CA ALA A 560 -56.35 17.14 26.99
C ALA A 560 -57.39 18.27 27.05
N ILE A 561 -56.93 19.47 27.36
CA ILE A 561 -57.71 20.71 27.26
C ILE A 561 -57.50 21.26 25.84
N PRO A 562 -58.56 21.59 25.07
CA PRO A 562 -58.43 22.12 23.72
C PRO A 562 -57.71 23.46 23.72
N THR A 563 -57.01 23.75 22.62
CA THR A 563 -56.29 25.01 22.45
C THR A 563 -57.26 26.18 22.23
N PRO A 564 -56.85 27.44 22.46
CA PRO A 564 -57.71 28.60 22.23
C PRO A 564 -58.21 28.79 20.80
N GLN A 565 -57.69 28.01 19.84
CA GLN A 565 -58.06 28.03 18.42
C GLN A 565 -59.21 27.05 18.09
N GLU A 566 -59.40 26.00 18.90
CA GLU A 566 -60.35 24.90 18.62
C GLU A 566 -61.78 25.16 19.13
N ASN A 567 -62.01 26.30 19.80
CA ASN A 567 -63.33 26.85 20.16
C ASN A 567 -64.36 25.85 20.75
N THR A 568 -63.90 24.86 21.53
CA THR A 568 -64.75 23.85 22.15
C THR A 568 -64.57 23.82 23.67
N ASP A 569 -65.66 23.68 24.41
CA ASP A 569 -65.66 23.61 25.89
C ASP A 569 -65.37 22.19 26.42
N ILE A 570 -64.91 21.27 25.55
CA ILE A 570 -64.80 19.83 25.82
C ILE A 570 -63.35 19.45 26.15
N VAL A 571 -63.09 19.16 27.43
CA VAL A 571 -61.83 18.59 27.92
C VAL A 571 -61.91 17.06 27.85
N LYS A 572 -60.91 16.41 27.25
CA LYS A 572 -60.88 14.94 27.11
C LYS A 572 -59.96 14.30 28.13
N LEU A 573 -60.42 13.25 28.81
CA LEU A 573 -59.67 12.43 29.75
C LEU A 573 -59.40 11.07 29.12
N ARG A 574 -58.13 10.62 29.08
CA ARG A 574 -57.75 9.29 28.56
C ARG A 574 -56.80 8.59 29.52
N GLY A 575 -57.10 7.35 29.90
CA GLY A 575 -56.29 6.57 30.86
C GLY A 575 -57.01 5.31 31.34
N PRO A 576 -56.56 4.67 32.44
CA PRO A 576 -57.26 3.53 33.01
C PRO A 576 -58.63 3.95 33.56
N LYS A 577 -59.63 3.08 33.38
CA LYS A 577 -61.06 3.37 33.60
C LYS A 577 -61.35 4.01 34.97
N GLU A 578 -60.73 3.53 36.04
CA GLU A 578 -61.00 4.04 37.39
C GLU A 578 -60.49 5.47 37.62
N ASP A 579 -59.26 5.78 37.19
CA ASP A 579 -58.66 7.08 37.44
C ASP A 579 -59.29 8.17 36.58
N VAL A 580 -59.77 7.83 35.38
CA VAL A 580 -60.55 8.76 34.54
C VAL A 580 -61.81 9.24 35.27
N ASP A 581 -62.51 8.35 35.98
CA ASP A 581 -63.68 8.68 36.79
C ASP A 581 -63.34 9.42 38.11
N ARG A 582 -62.13 9.23 38.65
CA ARG A 582 -61.61 10.00 39.79
C ARG A 582 -61.23 11.43 39.37
N CYS A 583 -60.45 11.59 38.30
CA CYS A 583 -60.09 12.88 37.67
C CYS A 583 -61.29 13.79 37.41
N HIS A 584 -62.36 13.22 36.83
CA HIS A 584 -63.56 13.97 36.46
C HIS A 584 -64.22 14.67 37.66
N LYS A 585 -64.24 14.02 38.83
CA LYS A 585 -64.82 14.57 40.07
C LYS A 585 -63.95 15.68 40.67
N ASP A 586 -62.63 15.45 40.78
CA ASP A 586 -61.70 16.45 41.33
C ASP A 586 -61.66 17.72 40.46
N LEU A 587 -61.69 17.56 39.13
CA LEU A 587 -61.71 18.68 38.19
C LEU A 587 -62.99 19.53 38.33
N MET A 588 -64.15 18.90 38.49
CA MET A 588 -65.43 19.61 38.71
C MET A 588 -65.48 20.32 40.07
N LYS A 589 -64.82 19.78 41.10
CA LYS A 589 -64.72 20.44 42.42
C LYS A 589 -63.90 21.74 42.34
N LEU A 590 -62.77 21.70 41.62
CA LEU A 590 -61.86 22.84 41.48
C LEU A 590 -62.51 24.05 40.77
N VAL A 591 -63.39 23.78 39.80
CA VAL A 591 -64.19 24.80 39.09
C VAL A 591 -65.02 25.64 40.04
N LYS A 592 -65.63 25.02 41.06
CA LYS A 592 -66.53 25.69 42.01
C LYS A 592 -65.77 26.64 42.95
N GLU A 593 -64.63 26.19 43.48
CA GLU A 593 -63.80 26.96 44.42
C GLU A 593 -63.24 28.25 43.81
N ILE A 594 -62.88 28.22 42.51
CA ILE A 594 -62.36 29.40 41.80
C ILE A 594 -63.40 30.53 41.74
N GLN A 595 -64.69 30.20 41.58
CA GLN A 595 -65.77 31.16 41.42
C GLN A 595 -66.00 32.04 42.67
N GLU A 596 -65.65 31.56 43.86
CA GLU A 596 -65.88 32.24 45.14
C GLU A 596 -64.76 33.25 45.50
N SER A 597 -63.71 33.38 44.67
CA SER A 597 -62.40 33.94 45.07
C SER A 597 -62.07 35.38 44.66
N SER A 598 -63.01 36.16 44.10
CA SER A 598 -62.73 37.47 43.45
C SER A 598 -63.42 38.67 44.12
N HIS A 599 -62.63 39.62 44.68
CA HIS A 599 -63.09 40.90 45.27
C HIS A 599 -62.20 42.08 44.79
N ILE A 600 -62.70 43.32 44.84
CA ILE A 600 -62.09 44.55 44.27
C ILE A 600 -62.15 45.73 45.27
N VAL A 601 -61.11 46.58 45.34
CA VAL A 601 -61.00 47.84 46.14
C VAL A 601 -60.10 48.86 45.41
N GLU A 602 -60.12 50.15 45.75
CA GLU A 602 -59.41 51.24 45.05
C GLU A 602 -58.60 52.18 45.99
N VAL A 603 -57.51 52.79 45.50
CA VAL A 603 -56.55 53.61 46.30
C VAL A 603 -55.95 54.80 45.50
N PRO A 604 -56.00 56.06 45.99
CA PRO A 604 -55.47 57.24 45.27
C PRO A 604 -53.99 57.57 45.58
N ILE A 605 -53.20 58.00 44.57
CA ILE A 605 -51.78 58.40 44.70
C ILE A 605 -51.40 59.50 43.68
N PHE A 606 -50.56 60.47 44.07
CA PHE A 606 -50.04 61.51 43.17
C PHE A 606 -49.06 60.99 42.09
N LYS A 607 -49.23 61.50 40.85
CA LYS A 607 -48.47 61.06 39.65
C LYS A 607 -46.94 61.05 39.76
N GLN A 608 -46.34 61.98 40.52
CA GLN A 608 -44.87 62.03 40.66
C GLN A 608 -44.29 60.79 41.35
N PHE A 609 -45.05 60.17 42.28
CA PHE A 609 -44.62 59.01 43.04
C PHE A 609 -44.96 57.67 42.38
N HIS A 610 -45.83 57.65 41.35
CA HIS A 610 -46.19 56.43 40.62
C HIS A 610 -44.94 55.68 40.13
N LYS A 611 -43.96 56.39 39.55
CA LYS A 611 -42.72 55.77 39.03
C LYS A 611 -41.84 55.14 40.12
N PHE A 612 -42.03 55.52 41.38
CA PHE A 612 -41.31 54.99 42.55
C PHE A 612 -42.07 53.88 43.29
N VAL A 613 -43.40 53.98 43.36
CA VAL A 613 -44.30 52.89 43.80
C VAL A 613 -44.17 51.68 42.87
N ILE A 614 -44.08 51.93 41.56
CA ILE A 614 -43.72 50.91 40.55
C ILE A 614 -42.26 50.45 40.78
N GLY A 615 -41.35 51.40 40.90
CA GLY A 615 -39.90 51.18 41.02
C GLY A 615 -39.24 50.84 39.68
N LYS A 616 -37.90 50.82 39.65
CA LYS A 616 -37.13 50.47 38.43
C LYS A 616 -37.58 49.09 37.92
N GLY A 617 -38.14 49.03 36.71
CA GLY A 617 -38.65 47.80 36.09
C GLY A 617 -39.87 47.16 36.77
N GLY A 618 -40.63 47.91 37.58
CA GLY A 618 -41.80 47.37 38.29
C GLY A 618 -41.47 46.50 39.50
N ALA A 619 -40.21 46.47 39.94
CA ALA A 619 -39.74 45.57 40.99
C ALA A 619 -40.43 45.80 42.36
N ASN A 620 -40.84 47.04 42.67
CA ASN A 620 -41.37 47.37 43.99
C ASN A 620 -42.86 46.99 44.08
N ILE A 621 -43.69 47.41 43.12
CA ILE A 621 -45.08 46.95 43.04
C ILE A 621 -45.18 45.43 42.81
N LYS A 622 -44.18 44.82 42.15
CA LYS A 622 -44.06 43.36 42.05
C LYS A 622 -43.85 42.70 43.41
N LYS A 623 -42.99 43.23 44.30
CA LYS A 623 -42.88 42.72 45.68
C LYS A 623 -44.22 42.80 46.41
N ILE A 624 -44.90 43.94 46.38
CA ILE A 624 -46.19 44.13 47.08
C ILE A 624 -47.25 43.16 46.55
N ARG A 625 -47.34 42.99 45.23
CA ARG A 625 -48.22 41.99 44.59
C ARG A 625 -47.86 40.56 44.97
N ASP A 626 -46.58 40.19 44.93
CA ASP A 626 -46.13 38.82 45.11
C ASP A 626 -46.20 38.43 46.61
N GLU A 627 -46.02 39.38 47.55
CA GLU A 627 -46.20 39.21 49.01
C GLU A 627 -47.67 39.18 49.44
N THR A 628 -48.52 40.07 48.91
CA THR A 628 -49.95 40.12 49.26
C THR A 628 -50.81 39.19 48.41
N GLN A 629 -50.29 38.65 47.30
CA GLN A 629 -51.07 37.88 46.32
C GLN A 629 -52.28 38.65 45.74
N THR A 630 -52.22 39.99 45.70
CA THR A 630 -53.28 40.85 45.13
C THR A 630 -52.86 41.45 43.80
N LYS A 631 -53.74 41.38 42.80
CA LYS A 631 -53.54 41.96 41.48
C LYS A 631 -53.85 43.45 41.53
N ILE A 632 -52.79 44.23 41.68
CA ILE A 632 -52.77 45.69 41.66
C ILE A 632 -52.66 46.16 40.20
N ASP A 633 -53.68 46.86 39.71
CA ASP A 633 -53.76 47.43 38.37
C ASP A 633 -53.53 48.96 38.42
N LEU A 634 -52.60 49.41 37.57
CA LEU A 634 -52.20 50.81 37.45
C LEU A 634 -52.90 51.47 36.24
N PRO A 635 -53.30 52.75 36.33
CA PRO A 635 -53.71 53.54 35.17
C PRO A 635 -52.54 53.74 34.20
N ALA A 636 -52.83 53.95 32.92
CA ALA A 636 -51.80 54.15 31.90
C ALA A 636 -51.19 55.57 31.98
N GLU A 637 -49.97 55.78 31.46
CA GLU A 637 -49.25 57.07 31.55
C GLU A 637 -49.96 58.28 30.88
N GLY A 638 -51.10 58.07 30.20
CA GLY A 638 -51.95 59.13 29.66
C GLY A 638 -53.23 59.45 30.45
N ASP A 639 -53.67 58.60 31.37
CA ASP A 639 -54.97 58.76 32.05
C ASP A 639 -54.98 59.90 33.08
N THR A 640 -56.13 60.52 33.29
CA THR A 640 -56.35 61.50 34.37
C THR A 640 -56.64 60.86 35.73
N ASN A 641 -56.91 59.55 35.77
CA ASN A 641 -57.32 58.85 36.98
C ASN A 641 -56.11 58.63 37.90
N GLU A 642 -56.13 59.25 39.09
CA GLU A 642 -55.05 59.15 40.08
C GLU A 642 -55.18 57.91 40.99
N VAL A 643 -55.97 56.92 40.56
CA VAL A 643 -56.46 55.81 41.38
C VAL A 643 -55.93 54.47 40.87
N ILE A 644 -55.45 53.65 41.78
CA ILE A 644 -54.95 52.29 41.57
C ILE A 644 -56.01 51.31 42.07
N VAL A 645 -56.32 50.29 41.27
CA VAL A 645 -57.34 49.27 41.60
C VAL A 645 -56.64 48.00 42.11
N ILE A 646 -57.10 47.44 43.23
CA ILE A 646 -56.52 46.25 43.86
C ILE A 646 -57.57 45.14 43.91
N THR A 647 -57.23 43.98 43.33
CA THR A 647 -58.14 42.84 43.20
C THR A 647 -57.56 41.57 43.82
N GLY A 648 -58.35 40.80 44.58
CA GLY A 648 -57.88 39.60 45.28
C GLY A 648 -58.73 39.19 46.48
N LYS A 649 -58.13 38.46 47.42
CA LYS A 649 -58.76 38.09 48.70
C LYS A 649 -58.97 39.32 49.59
N LYS A 650 -60.14 39.42 50.22
CA LYS A 650 -60.59 40.62 50.96
C LYS A 650 -59.63 41.11 52.04
N GLU A 651 -58.97 40.20 52.75
CA GLU A 651 -57.98 40.52 53.79
C GLU A 651 -56.71 41.12 53.17
N ASN A 652 -56.09 40.38 52.24
CA ASN A 652 -54.85 40.74 51.57
C ASN A 652 -54.88 42.10 50.85
N VAL A 653 -56.06 42.54 50.39
CA VAL A 653 -56.27 43.80 49.68
C VAL A 653 -56.09 45.02 50.59
N LEU A 654 -56.33 44.89 51.90
CA LEU A 654 -56.04 45.96 52.87
C LEU A 654 -54.53 46.10 53.10
N ASP A 655 -53.82 44.98 53.25
CA ASP A 655 -52.37 44.93 53.44
C ASP A 655 -51.58 45.55 52.27
N ALA A 656 -52.09 45.41 51.04
CA ALA A 656 -51.49 45.99 49.85
C ALA A 656 -51.53 47.52 49.85
N ARG A 657 -52.65 48.12 50.27
CA ARG A 657 -52.82 49.58 50.40
C ARG A 657 -51.79 50.19 51.35
N ASP A 658 -51.67 49.61 52.55
CA ASP A 658 -50.87 50.21 53.63
C ASP A 658 -49.36 50.12 53.38
N ARG A 659 -48.90 49.13 52.60
CA ARG A 659 -47.49 49.03 52.15
C ARG A 659 -47.15 50.08 51.09
N ILE A 660 -48.05 50.32 50.13
CA ILE A 660 -47.86 51.33 49.08
C ILE A 660 -47.72 52.73 49.69
N GLN A 661 -48.49 53.05 50.73
CA GLN A 661 -48.45 54.36 51.39
C GLN A 661 -47.12 54.66 52.12
N LYS A 662 -46.40 53.63 52.62
CA LYS A 662 -45.11 53.82 53.31
C LYS A 662 -43.98 54.23 52.36
N ILE A 663 -43.95 53.65 51.16
CA ILE A 663 -42.90 53.83 50.15
C ILE A 663 -42.81 55.28 49.66
N GLN A 664 -43.89 56.06 49.78
CA GLN A 664 -43.91 57.48 49.42
C GLN A 664 -42.96 58.33 50.29
N ASN A 665 -42.62 57.89 51.51
CA ASN A 665 -41.88 58.71 52.48
C ASN A 665 -40.34 58.55 52.43
N GLU A 666 -39.81 57.47 51.85
CA GLU A 666 -38.37 57.12 51.96
C GLU A 666 -37.44 57.84 50.95
N LEU A 667 -37.98 58.55 49.97
CA LEU A 667 -37.25 58.92 48.74
C LEU A 667 -36.75 60.37 48.67
N ALA A 668 -36.53 61.02 49.81
CA ALA A 668 -36.15 62.44 49.87
C ALA A 668 -34.64 62.74 49.73
N ASP A 669 -33.75 61.79 50.04
CA ASP A 669 -32.40 62.11 50.55
C ASP A 669 -31.19 61.92 49.58
N ILE A 670 -31.34 62.08 48.26
CA ILE A 670 -30.29 61.75 47.26
C ILE A 670 -29.49 62.97 46.76
N VAL A 671 -28.14 62.89 46.75
CA VAL A 671 -27.21 64.00 46.43
C VAL A 671 -26.26 63.67 45.25
N THR A 672 -25.55 64.67 44.69
CA THR A 672 -24.67 64.56 43.50
C THR A 672 -23.41 65.43 43.64
N GLU A 673 -22.23 64.95 43.20
CA GLU A 673 -20.95 65.69 43.13
C GLU A 673 -20.23 65.52 41.76
N GLU A 674 -19.10 66.22 41.58
CA GLU A 674 -18.35 66.32 40.32
C GLU A 674 -16.82 66.18 40.53
N VAL A 675 -16.11 65.72 39.49
CA VAL A 675 -14.65 65.44 39.46
C VAL A 675 -14.07 65.78 38.08
N HIS A 676 -12.78 66.15 37.99
CA HIS A 676 -12.09 66.48 36.73
C HIS A 676 -10.96 65.47 36.41
N ILE A 677 -10.98 64.87 35.22
CA ILE A 677 -10.03 63.86 34.73
C ILE A 677 -9.85 64.03 33.21
N SER A 678 -8.60 64.00 32.71
CA SER A 678 -8.31 64.28 31.29
C SER A 678 -8.71 63.16 30.32
N PRO A 679 -9.25 63.45 29.11
CA PRO A 679 -9.92 62.45 28.27
C PRO A 679 -9.00 61.39 27.67
N LYS A 680 -7.69 61.67 27.58
CA LYS A 680 -6.68 60.70 27.13
C LYS A 680 -6.66 59.42 27.97
N TYR A 681 -7.10 59.50 29.23
CA TYR A 681 -7.12 58.37 30.16
C TYR A 681 -8.48 57.68 30.28
N TYR A 682 -9.56 58.25 29.72
CA TYR A 682 -10.91 57.65 29.80
C TYR A 682 -10.93 56.21 29.31
N ASN A 683 -10.43 55.92 28.11
CA ASN A 683 -10.42 54.54 27.56
C ASN A 683 -9.56 53.56 28.39
N SER A 684 -8.61 54.05 29.20
CA SER A 684 -7.78 53.23 30.08
C SER A 684 -8.45 52.99 31.44
N ILE A 685 -9.08 54.02 32.02
CA ILE A 685 -9.80 53.96 33.30
C ILE A 685 -11.13 53.18 33.16
N ILE A 686 -11.82 53.31 32.02
CA ILE A 686 -13.00 52.50 31.67
C ILE A 686 -12.59 51.03 31.46
N GLY A 687 -11.42 50.79 30.86
CA GLY A 687 -10.93 49.46 30.51
C GLY A 687 -11.75 48.78 29.42
N SER A 688 -11.37 47.55 29.06
CA SER A 688 -12.03 46.77 28.02
C SER A 688 -13.43 46.29 28.45
N GLY A 689 -14.43 47.13 28.15
CA GLY A 689 -15.84 46.86 28.44
C GLY A 689 -16.33 47.36 29.80
N GLY A 690 -15.73 48.42 30.35
CA GLY A 690 -16.23 49.11 31.56
C GLY A 690 -15.91 48.43 32.90
N LYS A 691 -15.32 47.23 32.87
CA LYS A 691 -15.18 46.34 34.04
C LYS A 691 -14.51 46.98 35.26
N LEU A 692 -13.48 47.80 35.06
CA LEU A 692 -12.75 48.43 36.16
C LEU A 692 -13.63 49.47 36.89
N ILE A 693 -14.44 50.23 36.15
CA ILE A 693 -15.45 51.13 36.73
C ILE A 693 -16.58 50.33 37.37
N SER A 694 -17.00 49.20 36.78
CA SER A 694 -18.01 48.32 37.40
C SER A 694 -17.58 47.86 38.79
N SER A 695 -16.32 47.41 38.97
CA SER A 695 -15.78 47.06 40.28
C SER A 695 -15.78 48.25 41.26
N ILE A 696 -15.36 49.44 40.82
CA ILE A 696 -15.36 50.66 41.66
C ILE A 696 -16.78 51.07 42.07
N MET A 697 -17.77 50.95 41.18
CA MET A 697 -19.18 51.22 41.50
C MET A 697 -19.79 50.16 42.44
N GLU A 698 -19.31 48.92 42.38
CA GLU A 698 -19.76 47.80 43.22
C GLU A 698 -19.14 47.87 44.64
N GLU A 699 -17.85 48.19 44.74
CA GLU A 699 -17.15 48.48 46.01
C GLU A 699 -17.70 49.75 46.70
N CYS A 700 -18.02 50.79 45.93
CA CYS A 700 -18.61 52.04 46.45
C CYS A 700 -20.14 52.04 46.43
N GLY A 701 -20.79 50.94 46.82
CA GLY A 701 -22.20 50.92 47.23
C GLY A 701 -23.24 51.25 46.15
N GLY A 702 -22.92 51.12 44.87
CA GLY A 702 -23.83 51.42 43.76
C GLY A 702 -23.91 52.90 43.35
N VAL A 703 -22.90 53.70 43.72
CA VAL A 703 -22.73 55.08 43.26
C VAL A 703 -22.64 55.15 41.74
N SER A 704 -23.46 56.00 41.12
CA SER A 704 -23.53 56.15 39.67
C SER A 704 -22.49 57.17 39.17
N ILE A 705 -21.38 56.67 38.62
CA ILE A 705 -20.34 57.48 37.98
C ILE A 705 -20.66 57.63 36.49
N LYS A 706 -20.82 58.86 35.99
CA LYS A 706 -21.14 59.14 34.59
C LYS A 706 -20.10 60.06 33.94
N PHE A 707 -19.45 59.51 32.91
CA PHE A 707 -18.49 60.18 32.04
C PHE A 707 -19.20 60.89 30.87
N PRO A 708 -18.64 61.98 30.32
CA PRO A 708 -19.19 62.67 29.16
C PRO A 708 -18.91 61.90 27.85
N SER A 709 -19.68 62.21 26.78
CA SER A 709 -19.44 61.61 25.45
C SER A 709 -18.10 62.08 24.88
N SER A 710 -17.36 61.16 24.24
CA SER A 710 -15.99 61.39 23.74
C SER A 710 -15.86 62.49 22.67
N GLU A 711 -16.96 62.92 22.06
CA GLU A 711 -17.01 64.04 21.12
C GLU A 711 -16.88 65.40 21.84
N SER A 712 -17.34 65.47 23.10
CA SER A 712 -17.12 66.62 23.97
C SER A 712 -15.79 66.45 24.70
N LYS A 713 -14.81 67.32 24.39
CA LYS A 713 -13.51 67.41 25.10
C LYS A 713 -13.67 68.06 26.47
N ALA A 714 -14.54 67.49 27.31
CA ALA A 714 -14.85 67.97 28.64
C ALA A 714 -14.29 67.00 29.67
N ASP A 715 -13.44 67.50 30.55
CA ASP A 715 -12.74 66.69 31.57
C ASP A 715 -13.66 66.28 32.74
N LYS A 716 -14.96 66.59 32.66
CA LYS A 716 -15.91 66.64 33.78
C LYS A 716 -16.70 65.33 33.95
N VAL A 717 -16.39 64.58 35.01
CA VAL A 717 -17.09 63.36 35.43
C VAL A 717 -18.06 63.70 36.56
N THR A 718 -19.25 63.09 36.55
CA THR A 718 -20.30 63.32 37.58
C THR A 718 -20.55 62.05 38.39
N ILE A 719 -20.80 62.19 39.70
CA ILE A 719 -20.89 61.08 40.66
C ILE A 719 -22.16 61.28 41.51
N ARG A 720 -23.07 60.30 41.53
CA ARG A 720 -24.38 60.43 42.20
C ARG A 720 -24.70 59.25 43.13
N GLY A 721 -25.10 59.53 44.37
CA GLY A 721 -25.36 58.52 45.40
C GLY A 721 -25.60 59.12 46.79
N PRO A 722 -25.58 58.30 47.85
CA PRO A 722 -25.49 58.79 49.24
C PRO A 722 -24.14 59.51 49.46
N LYS A 723 -24.11 60.52 50.34
CA LYS A 723 -22.96 61.43 50.49
C LYS A 723 -21.63 60.71 50.78
N ASP A 724 -21.67 59.69 51.65
CA ASP A 724 -20.46 59.06 52.18
C ASP A 724 -19.74 58.17 51.16
N ASP A 725 -20.48 57.57 50.22
CA ASP A 725 -19.90 56.69 49.18
C ASP A 725 -19.45 57.48 47.93
N VAL A 726 -20.11 58.61 47.65
CA VAL A 726 -19.71 59.56 46.59
C VAL A 726 -18.28 60.06 46.82
N GLN A 727 -17.86 60.26 48.08
CA GLN A 727 -16.51 60.68 48.43
C GLN A 727 -15.46 59.56 48.27
N LYS A 728 -15.81 58.30 48.56
CA LYS A 728 -14.89 57.14 48.38
C LYS A 728 -14.58 56.92 46.90
N ALA A 729 -15.61 56.88 46.06
CA ALA A 729 -15.49 56.70 44.61
C ALA A 729 -14.61 57.79 43.94
N LYS A 730 -14.69 59.02 44.46
CA LYS A 730 -13.90 60.18 44.03
C LYS A 730 -12.40 60.04 44.35
N GLY A 731 -12.03 59.36 45.44
CA GLY A 731 -10.64 59.06 45.79
C GLY A 731 -10.02 58.02 44.85
N GLN A 732 -10.65 56.84 44.74
CA GLN A 732 -10.15 55.73 43.93
C GLN A 732 -9.94 56.10 42.44
N LEU A 733 -10.82 56.93 41.86
CA LEU A 733 -10.69 57.42 40.47
C LEU A 733 -9.45 58.29 40.24
N LEU A 734 -8.98 59.01 41.26
CA LEU A 734 -7.87 59.96 41.14
C LEU A 734 -6.50 59.24 41.22
N GLU A 735 -6.40 58.22 42.07
CA GLU A 735 -5.18 57.45 42.30
C GLU A 735 -4.80 56.58 41.08
N LEU A 736 -5.77 55.87 40.51
CA LEU A 736 -5.60 55.04 39.30
C LEU A 736 -5.16 55.84 38.06
N ALA A 737 -5.49 57.14 37.99
CA ALA A 737 -5.04 58.01 36.91
C ALA A 737 -3.53 58.32 37.00
N ASN A 738 -2.98 58.39 38.21
CA ASN A 738 -1.59 58.77 38.45
C ASN A 738 -0.62 57.60 38.21
N GLU A 739 -0.96 56.39 38.68
CA GLU A 739 -0.17 55.15 38.47
C GLU A 739 0.15 54.94 36.98
N ARG A 740 -0.85 55.13 36.10
CA ARG A 740 -0.72 54.84 34.66
C ARG A 740 0.13 55.85 33.91
N GLN A 741 0.29 57.07 34.41
CA GLN A 741 1.10 58.10 33.75
C GLN A 741 2.61 57.80 33.84
N GLN A 742 3.04 57.00 34.82
CA GLN A 742 4.45 56.58 34.98
C GLN A 742 4.83 55.35 34.14
N ALA A 743 3.85 54.64 33.55
CA ALA A 743 4.06 53.32 32.96
C ALA A 743 4.44 53.31 31.45
N SER A 744 4.65 54.47 30.84
CA SER A 744 4.87 54.60 29.38
C SER A 744 6.25 55.20 29.06
N PHE A 745 7.20 54.35 28.67
CA PHE A 745 8.53 54.75 28.18
C PHE A 745 8.62 54.55 26.66
N THR A 746 9.39 55.42 25.99
CA THR A 746 9.59 55.41 24.54
C THR A 746 11.08 55.52 24.22
N ALA A 747 11.56 54.72 23.27
CA ALA A 747 12.92 54.84 22.73
C ALA A 747 12.93 54.70 21.20
N GLU A 748 14.02 55.14 20.59
CA GLU A 748 14.22 55.16 19.14
C GLU A 748 15.44 54.33 18.72
N VAL A 749 15.34 53.74 17.54
CA VAL A 749 16.42 52.99 16.85
C VAL A 749 16.48 53.47 15.40
N ARG A 750 17.68 53.62 14.84
CA ARG A 750 17.86 54.03 13.43
C ARG A 750 18.25 52.83 12.58
N ALA A 751 17.62 52.68 11.41
CA ALA A 751 17.94 51.68 10.41
C ALA A 751 17.75 52.24 8.99
N LYS A 752 18.58 51.84 8.03
CA LYS A 752 18.39 52.28 6.63
C LYS A 752 17.08 51.71 6.08
N HIS A 753 16.30 52.53 5.37
CA HIS A 753 14.98 52.17 4.82
C HIS A 753 14.96 50.83 4.05
N GLN A 754 16.06 50.46 3.37
CA GLN A 754 16.17 49.19 2.65
C GLN A 754 16.03 47.95 3.58
N HIS A 755 16.59 48.02 4.79
CA HIS A 755 16.55 46.92 5.75
C HIS A 755 15.19 46.80 6.45
N HIS A 756 14.32 47.82 6.41
CA HIS A 756 13.00 47.78 7.06
C HIS A 756 12.15 46.60 6.59
N LYS A 757 12.19 46.27 5.28
CA LYS A 757 11.48 45.09 4.74
C LYS A 757 11.99 43.76 5.32
N PHE A 758 13.28 43.68 5.67
CA PHE A 758 13.90 42.50 6.25
C PHE A 758 13.65 42.42 7.77
N LEU A 759 13.74 43.55 8.48
CA LEU A 759 13.38 43.69 9.90
C LEU A 759 11.90 43.35 10.15
N ILE A 760 11.00 43.69 9.22
CA ILE A 760 9.61 43.22 9.23
C ILE A 760 9.57 41.70 8.97
N GLY A 761 10.24 41.24 7.92
CA GLY A 761 10.27 39.85 7.48
C GLY A 761 8.96 39.41 6.81
N LYS A 762 8.97 38.20 6.21
CA LYS A 762 7.79 37.66 5.50
C LYS A 762 6.57 37.64 6.45
N ASN A 763 5.49 38.33 6.05
CA ASN A 763 4.25 38.52 6.82
C ASN A 763 4.42 39.13 8.24
N GLY A 764 5.51 39.85 8.49
CA GLY A 764 5.79 40.48 9.80
C GLY A 764 6.31 39.50 10.85
N ALA A 765 6.77 38.30 10.46
CA ALA A 765 7.12 37.24 11.40
C ALA A 765 8.27 37.59 12.36
N SER A 766 9.21 38.46 11.97
CA SER A 766 10.34 38.84 12.83
C SER A 766 9.90 39.83 13.91
N ILE A 767 9.17 40.91 13.53
CA ILE A 767 8.56 41.84 14.49
C ILE A 767 7.63 41.12 15.45
N ARG A 768 6.82 40.16 14.97
CA ARG A 768 5.95 39.37 15.85
C ARG A 768 6.77 38.66 16.93
N LYS A 769 7.86 37.95 16.57
CA LYS A 769 8.75 37.33 17.57
C LYS A 769 9.31 38.34 18.58
N ILE A 770 9.84 39.48 18.13
CA ILE A 770 10.44 40.50 19.03
C ILE A 770 9.37 41.12 19.94
N ARG A 771 8.20 41.47 19.39
CA ARG A 771 7.05 42.01 20.13
C ARG A 771 6.49 41.02 21.13
N ASP A 772 6.35 39.75 20.74
CA ASP A 772 5.74 38.70 21.55
C ASP A 772 6.72 38.20 22.65
N ALA A 773 8.04 38.36 22.45
CA ALA A 773 9.07 38.10 23.46
C ALA A 773 9.28 39.26 24.46
N THR A 774 9.23 40.52 23.99
CA THR A 774 9.54 41.70 24.84
C THR A 774 8.30 42.39 25.40
N GLY A 775 7.14 42.23 24.76
CA GLY A 775 5.91 42.99 25.04
C GLY A 775 5.93 44.44 24.55
N ALA A 776 6.99 44.90 23.88
CA ALA A 776 7.12 46.28 23.40
C ALA A 776 6.41 46.51 22.05
N ARG A 777 5.76 47.66 21.89
CA ARG A 777 5.09 48.07 20.65
C ARG A 777 6.08 48.81 19.75
N ILE A 778 6.59 48.10 18.74
CA ILE A 778 7.46 48.67 17.70
C ILE A 778 6.57 49.30 16.60
N ILE A 779 6.89 50.54 16.22
CA ILE A 779 6.23 51.32 15.17
C ILE A 779 7.29 51.70 14.13
N PHE A 780 7.00 51.40 12.87
CA PHE A 780 7.83 51.77 11.72
C PHE A 780 7.23 53.01 11.04
N PRO A 781 8.05 53.93 10.51
CA PRO A 781 7.56 55.15 9.88
C PRO A 781 6.81 54.82 8.59
N GLY A 782 5.78 55.60 8.29
CA GLY A 782 5.01 55.51 7.06
C GLY A 782 5.77 56.05 5.85
N ASN A 783 5.17 55.91 4.67
CA ASN A 783 5.75 56.48 3.44
C ASN A 783 5.72 58.02 3.41
N GLU A 784 4.93 58.64 4.28
CA GLU A 784 4.67 60.09 4.35
C GLU A 784 5.46 60.80 5.46
N ASP A 785 6.11 60.06 6.37
CA ASP A 785 6.96 60.65 7.42
C ASP A 785 8.29 61.17 6.87
N ALA A 786 8.84 62.21 7.50
CA ALA A 786 10.09 62.85 7.07
C ALA A 786 11.32 61.95 7.29
N ASP A 787 11.49 61.41 8.51
CA ASP A 787 12.66 60.61 8.90
C ASP A 787 12.40 59.10 8.72
N LYS A 788 12.56 58.63 7.48
CA LYS A 788 12.24 57.25 7.04
C LYS A 788 13.16 56.15 7.59
N GLU A 789 14.01 56.49 8.55
CA GLU A 789 14.98 55.61 9.21
C GLU A 789 14.73 55.43 10.71
N VAL A 790 13.83 56.21 11.33
CA VAL A 790 13.57 56.18 12.78
C VAL A 790 12.46 55.18 13.10
N ILE A 791 12.78 54.14 13.86
CA ILE A 791 11.84 53.14 14.37
C ILE A 791 11.58 53.44 15.85
N THR A 792 10.30 53.65 16.21
CA THR A 792 9.88 54.01 17.57
C THR A 792 9.43 52.78 18.35
N ILE A 793 9.90 52.59 19.57
CA ILE A 793 9.57 51.46 20.46
C ILE A 793 8.92 52.02 21.73
N ILE A 794 7.67 51.63 21.98
CA ILE A 794 6.86 52.11 23.13
C ILE A 794 6.53 50.94 24.06
N GLY A 795 6.72 51.10 25.38
CA GLY A 795 6.36 50.09 26.37
C GLY A 795 6.90 50.36 27.77
N LYS A 796 7.08 49.29 28.57
CA LYS A 796 7.82 49.36 29.84
C LYS A 796 9.32 49.55 29.55
N GLU A 797 10.02 50.31 30.37
CA GLU A 797 11.45 50.63 30.16
C GLU A 797 12.32 49.39 29.90
N ASN A 798 12.16 48.33 30.72
CA ASN A 798 12.90 47.07 30.56
C ASN A 798 12.61 46.36 29.23
N SER A 799 11.33 46.29 28.83
CA SER A 799 10.89 45.75 27.53
C SER A 799 11.46 46.53 26.35
N VAL A 800 11.50 47.86 26.46
CA VAL A 800 11.98 48.76 25.41
C VAL A 800 13.49 48.62 25.22
N LYS A 801 14.27 48.49 26.31
CA LYS A 801 15.73 48.24 26.24
C LYS A 801 16.05 46.91 25.55
N GLN A 802 15.38 45.82 25.94
CA GLN A 802 15.57 44.50 25.31
C GLN A 802 15.16 44.49 23.82
N ALA A 803 14.05 45.14 23.47
CA ALA A 803 13.60 45.25 22.08
C ALA A 803 14.60 46.05 21.21
N LYS A 804 15.23 47.09 21.77
CA LYS A 804 16.27 47.88 21.10
C LYS A 804 17.51 47.04 20.80
N GLU A 805 18.04 46.33 21.80
CA GLU A 805 19.25 45.51 21.66
C GLU A 805 19.08 44.40 20.61
N GLN A 806 17.95 43.70 20.61
CA GLN A 806 17.63 42.67 19.61
C GLN A 806 17.52 43.26 18.19
N LEU A 807 16.96 44.48 18.05
CA LEU A 807 16.81 45.13 16.74
C LEU A 807 18.17 45.61 16.19
N GLU A 808 19.04 46.15 17.04
CA GLU A 808 20.39 46.59 16.66
C GLU A 808 21.33 45.43 16.32
N ALA A 809 21.19 44.26 16.96
CA ALA A 809 21.92 43.06 16.59
C ALA A 809 21.58 42.61 15.15
N ILE A 810 20.29 42.47 14.85
CA ILE A 810 19.82 42.03 13.51
C ILE A 810 20.26 43.02 12.41
N ILE A 811 20.36 44.32 12.70
CA ILE A 811 20.87 45.30 11.73
C ILE A 811 22.35 45.05 11.37
N LYS A 812 23.19 44.70 12.36
CA LYS A 812 24.63 44.42 12.15
C LYS A 812 24.82 43.17 11.29
N ASP A 813 24.04 42.12 11.53
CA ASP A 813 24.12 40.87 10.76
C ASP A 813 23.79 41.07 9.27
N ILE A 814 22.90 42.02 8.94
CA ILE A 814 22.51 42.33 7.56
C ILE A 814 23.61 43.11 6.82
N ASP A 815 24.31 44.02 7.50
CA ASP A 815 25.42 44.79 6.91
C ASP A 815 26.70 43.96 6.68
N LEU A 816 26.76 42.72 7.19
CA LEU A 816 27.84 41.76 6.92
C LEU A 816 27.67 40.97 5.60
N VAL A 817 26.48 41.01 4.99
CA VAL A 817 26.23 40.30 3.72
C VAL A 817 26.81 41.10 2.56
N THR A 818 27.74 40.50 1.82
CA THR A 818 28.41 41.12 0.68
C THR A 818 28.20 40.34 -0.62
N GLU A 819 28.55 40.97 -1.73
CA GLU A 819 28.47 40.38 -3.08
C GLU A 819 29.88 40.20 -3.64
N GLY A 820 30.15 39.06 -4.27
CA GLY A 820 31.43 38.76 -4.91
C GLY A 820 31.25 38.08 -6.25
N GLU A 821 32.09 38.43 -7.23
CA GLU A 821 32.08 37.83 -8.57
C GLU A 821 33.16 36.75 -8.70
N ILE A 822 32.90 35.74 -9.54
CA ILE A 822 33.89 34.79 -10.07
C ILE A 822 33.60 34.56 -11.56
N SER A 823 34.66 34.37 -12.36
CA SER A 823 34.54 34.03 -13.78
C SER A 823 34.62 32.52 -13.96
N VAL A 824 33.71 31.93 -14.73
CA VAL A 824 33.68 30.50 -15.07
C VAL A 824 33.39 30.35 -16.56
N ASP A 825 34.09 29.45 -17.24
CA ASP A 825 33.99 29.29 -18.69
C ASP A 825 32.61 28.72 -19.09
N PRO A 826 31.88 29.28 -20.08
CA PRO A 826 30.50 28.88 -20.41
C PRO A 826 30.28 27.40 -20.76
N LYS A 827 31.35 26.70 -21.14
CA LYS A 827 31.37 25.24 -21.36
C LYS A 827 30.96 24.48 -20.08
N HIS A 828 31.42 24.95 -18.91
CA HIS A 828 31.24 24.30 -17.61
C HIS A 828 29.94 24.75 -16.91
N HIS A 829 29.33 25.88 -17.31
CA HIS A 829 28.03 26.33 -16.81
C HIS A 829 26.93 25.27 -16.93
N LYS A 830 26.97 24.42 -17.98
CA LYS A 830 26.05 23.29 -18.11
C LYS A 830 26.19 22.27 -16.98
N HIS A 831 27.41 22.01 -16.50
CA HIS A 831 27.65 21.04 -15.42
C HIS A 831 27.02 21.52 -14.11
N PHE A 832 27.31 22.76 -13.71
CA PHE A 832 26.80 23.36 -12.46
C PHE A 832 25.27 23.52 -12.42
N VAL A 833 24.62 23.82 -13.56
CA VAL A 833 23.16 24.10 -13.61
C VAL A 833 22.31 22.83 -13.86
N THR A 834 22.92 21.71 -14.27
CA THR A 834 22.22 20.44 -14.52
C THR A 834 21.75 19.78 -13.19
N LYS A 835 20.84 18.78 -13.27
CA LYS A 835 20.21 18.12 -12.11
C LYS A 835 19.59 19.10 -11.09
N ARG A 836 18.92 20.17 -11.56
CA ARG A 836 18.37 21.26 -10.72
C ARG A 836 19.41 22.03 -9.88
N GLY A 837 20.69 21.99 -10.24
CA GLY A 837 21.75 22.64 -9.47
C GLY A 837 22.13 21.89 -8.20
N GLU A 838 22.11 20.55 -8.22
CA GLU A 838 22.53 19.69 -7.10
C GLU A 838 23.92 20.09 -6.55
N ILE A 839 24.87 20.40 -7.44
CA ILE A 839 26.23 20.84 -7.10
C ILE A 839 26.21 22.24 -6.44
N LEU A 840 25.34 23.14 -6.90
CA LEU A 840 25.19 24.47 -6.31
C LEU A 840 24.54 24.42 -4.93
N HIS A 841 23.58 23.51 -4.74
CA HIS A 841 23.03 23.22 -3.42
C HIS A 841 24.12 22.67 -2.49
N ARG A 842 24.92 21.69 -2.94
CA ARG A 842 26.02 21.12 -2.16
C ARG A 842 27.07 22.16 -1.74
N ILE A 843 27.54 23.01 -2.66
CA ILE A 843 28.46 24.12 -2.34
C ILE A 843 27.77 25.14 -1.41
N SER A 844 26.48 25.43 -1.59
CA SER A 844 25.75 26.33 -0.69
C SER A 844 25.55 25.75 0.72
N GLU A 845 25.45 24.43 0.87
CA GLU A 845 25.32 23.74 2.17
C GLU A 845 26.69 23.62 2.87
N GLU A 846 27.73 23.20 2.15
CA GLU A 846 29.12 23.15 2.66
C GLU A 846 29.64 24.55 3.05
N CYS A 847 29.31 25.59 2.30
CA CYS A 847 29.78 26.97 2.54
C CYS A 847 28.77 27.87 3.27
N GLY A 848 27.82 27.31 4.04
CA GLY A 848 27.04 28.10 5.01
C GLY A 848 25.96 29.04 4.45
N GLY A 849 25.37 28.70 3.30
CA GLY A 849 24.18 29.36 2.74
C GLY A 849 24.46 30.39 1.64
N VAL A 850 25.65 30.39 1.02
CA VAL A 850 25.99 31.32 -0.08
C VAL A 850 25.02 31.13 -1.26
N MET A 851 24.37 32.22 -1.68
CA MET A 851 23.51 32.21 -2.85
C MET A 851 24.35 32.40 -4.11
N ILE A 852 24.54 31.30 -4.84
CA ILE A 852 25.27 31.25 -6.12
C ILE A 852 24.31 31.47 -7.28
N SER A 853 24.50 32.52 -8.06
CA SER A 853 23.62 32.91 -9.16
C SER A 853 24.39 33.00 -10.49
N PHE A 854 24.15 32.01 -11.35
CA PHE A 854 24.62 31.96 -12.73
C PHE A 854 23.70 32.79 -13.66
N PRO A 855 24.24 33.35 -14.76
CA PRO A 855 23.42 34.04 -15.76
C PRO A 855 22.48 33.06 -16.48
N ARG A 856 21.40 33.60 -17.05
CA ARG A 856 20.36 32.77 -17.72
C ARG A 856 20.91 32.20 -19.03
N PRO A 857 20.60 30.94 -19.38
CA PRO A 857 20.99 30.37 -20.68
C PRO A 857 20.40 31.21 -21.82
N GLY A 858 21.26 31.67 -22.72
CA GLY A 858 20.94 32.67 -23.74
C GLY A 858 21.54 34.07 -23.50
N VAL A 859 22.30 34.25 -22.41
CA VAL A 859 23.21 35.41 -22.23
C VAL A 859 24.62 34.87 -22.07
N ASP A 860 25.49 35.15 -23.03
CA ASP A 860 26.89 34.75 -23.02
C ASP A 860 27.67 35.66 -22.06
N SER A 861 27.72 35.26 -20.79
CA SER A 861 28.47 35.95 -19.75
C SER A 861 29.08 34.94 -18.79
N ASP A 862 30.39 35.09 -18.58
CA ASP A 862 31.21 34.19 -17.77
C ASP A 862 31.08 34.49 -16.26
N LYS A 863 30.35 35.56 -15.91
CA LYS A 863 30.24 36.10 -14.55
C LYS A 863 29.21 35.36 -13.71
N VAL A 864 29.68 34.63 -12.71
CA VAL A 864 28.86 34.07 -11.64
C VAL A 864 28.89 35.01 -10.44
N THR A 865 27.72 35.25 -9.83
CA THR A 865 27.60 36.11 -8.64
C THR A 865 27.36 35.27 -7.39
N LEU A 866 28.07 35.60 -6.31
CA LEU A 866 28.02 34.96 -5.00
C LEU A 866 27.55 35.98 -3.97
N LYS A 867 26.54 35.65 -3.16
CA LYS A 867 26.04 36.54 -2.09
C LYS A 867 26.02 35.81 -0.74
N GLY A 868 26.65 36.40 0.27
CA GLY A 868 26.85 35.80 1.59
C GLY A 868 27.87 36.55 2.45
N ALA A 869 28.33 35.92 3.53
CA ALA A 869 29.49 36.39 4.29
C ALA A 869 30.78 36.23 3.46
N LYS A 870 31.78 37.09 3.69
CA LYS A 870 33.02 37.13 2.89
C LYS A 870 33.77 35.80 2.90
N ASP A 871 33.98 35.24 4.08
CA ASP A 871 34.72 34.01 4.32
C ASP A 871 34.04 32.81 3.60
N CYS A 872 32.70 32.79 3.63
CA CYS A 872 31.88 31.81 2.93
C CYS A 872 31.94 31.97 1.40
N ILE A 873 31.99 33.21 0.89
CA ILE A 873 32.17 33.50 -0.53
C ILE A 873 33.55 33.03 -1.01
N GLU A 874 34.61 33.21 -0.23
CA GLU A 874 35.97 32.78 -0.58
C GLU A 874 36.09 31.25 -0.66
N ALA A 875 35.55 30.54 0.33
CA ALA A 875 35.44 29.08 0.30
C ALA A 875 34.64 28.58 -0.92
N ALA A 876 33.50 29.22 -1.24
CA ALA A 876 32.69 28.87 -2.40
C ALA A 876 33.43 29.11 -3.72
N LYS A 877 34.25 30.17 -3.83
CA LYS A 877 35.10 30.41 -5.01
C LYS A 877 36.13 29.29 -5.18
N GLN A 878 36.83 28.91 -4.11
CA GLN A 878 37.85 27.87 -4.16
C GLN A 878 37.27 26.53 -4.62
N ARG A 879 36.11 26.13 -4.10
CA ARG A 879 35.39 24.91 -4.53
C ARG A 879 34.94 24.95 -6.00
N ILE A 880 34.50 26.11 -6.51
CA ILE A 880 34.13 26.24 -7.92
C ILE A 880 35.37 26.06 -8.82
N VAL A 881 36.52 26.62 -8.46
CA VAL A 881 37.77 26.47 -9.21
C VAL A 881 38.26 25.01 -9.19
N GLU A 882 38.23 24.37 -8.03
CA GLU A 882 38.57 22.94 -7.85
C GLU A 882 37.74 22.05 -8.80
N ILE A 883 36.42 22.25 -8.85
CA ILE A 883 35.50 21.50 -9.73
C ILE A 883 35.73 21.81 -11.22
N VAL A 884 36.12 23.04 -11.58
CA VAL A 884 36.45 23.38 -12.99
C VAL A 884 37.75 22.69 -13.43
N ALA A 885 38.81 22.74 -12.61
CA ALA A 885 40.07 22.04 -12.90
C ALA A 885 39.84 20.52 -13.00
N ASP A 886 38.97 19.97 -12.16
CA ASP A 886 38.58 18.56 -12.22
C ASP A 886 37.86 18.20 -13.53
N LEU A 887 37.02 19.10 -14.05
CA LEU A 887 36.32 18.93 -15.34
C LEU A 887 37.26 19.06 -16.55
N GLU A 888 38.29 19.90 -16.46
CA GLU A 888 39.35 20.02 -17.49
C GLU A 888 40.22 18.75 -17.58
N ALA A 889 40.32 17.98 -16.48
CA ALA A 889 41.06 16.72 -16.42
C ALA A 889 40.28 15.48 -16.97
N TYR A 890 39.06 15.64 -17.50
CA TYR A 890 38.30 14.53 -18.10
C TYR A 890 38.82 14.19 -19.50
N VAL A 891 39.39 12.99 -19.63
CA VAL A 891 39.89 12.43 -20.89
C VAL A 891 38.97 11.29 -21.35
N THR A 892 38.77 11.19 -22.66
CA THR A 892 38.13 10.02 -23.29
C THR A 892 39.22 9.05 -23.75
N ILE A 893 39.24 7.84 -23.20
CA ILE A 893 40.11 6.74 -23.64
C ILE A 893 39.27 5.69 -24.34
N GLU A 894 39.79 5.13 -25.43
CA GLU A 894 39.09 4.10 -26.22
C GLU A 894 39.74 2.73 -26.03
N VAL A 895 38.90 1.70 -25.98
CA VAL A 895 39.28 0.31 -25.74
C VAL A 895 38.59 -0.56 -26.77
N VAL A 896 39.38 -1.25 -27.59
CA VAL A 896 38.89 -2.18 -28.61
C VAL A 896 38.61 -3.52 -27.95
N ILE A 897 37.36 -3.98 -27.98
CA ILE A 897 36.94 -5.31 -27.53
C ILE A 897 35.93 -5.87 -28.54
N PRO A 898 36.07 -7.12 -29.01
CA PRO A 898 35.10 -7.73 -29.91
C PRO A 898 33.67 -7.74 -29.35
N GLN A 899 32.69 -7.30 -30.16
CA GLN A 899 31.28 -7.16 -29.79
C GLN A 899 30.66 -8.45 -29.19
N ARG A 900 31.17 -9.63 -29.60
CA ARG A 900 30.79 -10.94 -29.03
C ARG A 900 30.99 -11.02 -27.51
N LEU A 901 32.00 -10.32 -26.99
CA LEU A 901 32.45 -10.36 -25.59
C LEU A 901 31.80 -9.26 -24.74
N HIS A 902 31.27 -8.19 -25.35
CA HIS A 902 30.54 -7.12 -24.65
C HIS A 902 29.41 -7.64 -23.75
N ARG A 903 28.68 -8.70 -24.17
CA ARG A 903 27.61 -9.32 -23.36
C ARG A 903 28.16 -9.99 -22.09
N ILE A 904 29.36 -10.55 -22.14
CA ILE A 904 30.01 -11.24 -21.01
C ILE A 904 30.56 -10.20 -20.02
N ILE A 905 31.21 -9.16 -20.53
CA ILE A 905 31.81 -8.07 -19.74
C ILE A 905 30.75 -7.23 -19.03
N MET A 906 29.61 -6.94 -19.68
CA MET A 906 28.45 -6.34 -19.02
C MET A 906 27.88 -7.26 -17.92
N GLY A 907 27.85 -8.58 -18.16
CA GLY A 907 27.20 -9.53 -17.27
C GLY A 907 25.68 -9.31 -17.14
N THR A 908 25.09 -9.88 -16.10
CA THR A 908 23.65 -9.73 -15.84
C THR A 908 23.28 -8.27 -15.57
N ARG A 909 22.44 -7.69 -16.44
CA ARG A 909 21.95 -6.29 -16.39
C ARG A 909 23.06 -5.21 -16.38
N GLY A 910 24.29 -5.52 -16.78
CA GLY A 910 25.40 -4.57 -16.75
C GLY A 910 26.14 -4.49 -15.40
N PHE A 911 25.88 -5.41 -14.45
CA PHE A 911 26.42 -5.33 -13.08
C PHE A 911 27.95 -5.24 -13.01
N LYS A 912 28.69 -6.05 -13.78
CA LYS A 912 30.17 -6.03 -13.78
C LYS A 912 30.72 -4.69 -14.29
N VAL A 913 30.12 -4.13 -15.34
CA VAL A 913 30.44 -2.78 -15.83
C VAL A 913 30.06 -1.71 -14.79
N GLN A 914 28.91 -1.83 -14.13
CA GLN A 914 28.48 -0.88 -13.11
C GLN A 914 29.47 -0.83 -11.94
N GLN A 915 29.95 -2.00 -11.48
CA GLN A 915 31.03 -2.09 -10.50
C GLN A 915 32.26 -1.30 -10.96
N VAL A 916 32.80 -1.57 -12.15
CA VAL A 916 33.97 -0.84 -12.69
C VAL A 916 33.72 0.67 -12.84
N THR A 917 32.51 1.10 -13.22
CA THR A 917 32.16 2.54 -13.27
C THR A 917 32.13 3.21 -11.89
N THR A 918 31.72 2.48 -10.85
CA THR A 918 31.64 3.00 -9.47
C THR A 918 32.97 2.92 -8.74
N GLU A 919 33.75 1.87 -8.96
CA GLU A 919 35.06 1.64 -8.32
C GLU A 919 36.15 2.61 -8.84
N HIS A 920 36.00 3.11 -10.08
CA HIS A 920 36.95 4.02 -10.70
C HIS A 920 36.36 5.40 -11.06
N ASP A 921 35.12 5.72 -10.69
CA ASP A 921 34.42 6.97 -11.06
C ASP A 921 34.49 7.31 -12.57
N VAL A 922 34.41 6.30 -13.44
CA VAL A 922 34.44 6.48 -14.91
C VAL A 922 33.08 6.24 -15.53
N GLN A 923 32.74 7.01 -16.55
CA GLN A 923 31.57 6.74 -17.39
C GLN A 923 32.02 5.90 -18.61
N ILE A 924 31.68 4.61 -18.59
CA ILE A 924 31.94 3.68 -19.71
C ILE A 924 30.72 3.70 -20.64
N LYS A 925 30.94 4.07 -21.91
CA LYS A 925 29.94 4.03 -22.98
C LYS A 925 30.30 2.97 -24.01
N PHE A 926 29.44 1.96 -24.10
CA PHE A 926 29.47 0.95 -25.17
C PHE A 926 28.89 1.52 -26.48
N PRO A 927 29.33 1.04 -27.65
CA PRO A 927 28.78 1.42 -28.94
C PRO A 927 27.43 0.74 -29.17
N ASP A 928 26.52 1.41 -29.88
CA ASP A 928 25.25 0.80 -30.32
C ASP A 928 25.49 -0.29 -31.38
N ARG A 929 24.62 -1.30 -31.42
CA ARG A 929 24.88 -2.58 -32.09
C ARG A 929 25.01 -2.49 -33.62
N ASP A 930 24.43 -1.45 -34.23
CA ASP A 930 24.18 -1.34 -35.67
C ASP A 930 25.09 -0.31 -36.39
N ALA A 931 26.22 0.08 -35.80
CA ALA A 931 27.20 0.97 -36.43
C ALA A 931 28.13 0.20 -37.40
N THR A 932 27.77 0.15 -38.69
CA THR A 932 28.44 -0.68 -39.72
C THR A 932 29.41 0.05 -40.66
N GLU A 933 29.73 1.33 -40.45
CA GLU A 933 30.74 2.01 -41.29
C GLU A 933 32.18 1.74 -40.79
N PRO A 934 33.11 1.32 -41.66
CA PRO A 934 34.53 1.19 -41.33
C PRO A 934 35.20 2.58 -41.31
N VAL A 935 36.15 2.77 -40.39
CA VAL A 935 36.96 4.00 -40.29
C VAL A 935 38.44 3.61 -40.37
N GLU A 936 39.17 4.20 -41.31
CA GLU A 936 40.62 3.95 -41.46
C GLU A 936 41.46 4.78 -40.48
N GLY A 937 42.50 4.16 -39.90
CA GLY A 937 43.44 4.77 -38.95
C GLY A 937 42.89 4.83 -37.51
N PHE A 938 43.52 4.25 -36.48
CA PHE A 938 44.95 4.28 -36.17
C PHE A 938 45.39 3.11 -35.27
N THR A 939 46.70 2.94 -35.10
CA THR A 939 47.31 1.86 -34.31
C THR A 939 47.37 2.14 -32.81
N ASN A 940 47.29 1.08 -32.00
CA ASN A 940 47.78 1.06 -30.62
C ASN A 940 48.79 -0.11 -30.52
N GLY A 941 50.05 0.20 -30.22
CA GLY A 941 51.15 -0.76 -30.41
C GLY A 941 51.37 -1.74 -29.26
N THR A 942 51.06 -3.01 -29.49
CA THR A 942 51.79 -4.18 -28.93
C THR A 942 51.77 -5.31 -29.97
N SER A 943 52.85 -6.09 -30.06
CA SER A 943 53.13 -6.91 -31.24
C SER A 943 52.31 -8.20 -31.34
N GLY A 944 51.53 -8.36 -32.42
CA GLY A 944 50.86 -9.61 -32.79
C GLY A 944 50.13 -9.47 -34.12
N VAL A 945 50.41 -10.32 -35.10
CA VAL A 945 49.92 -10.20 -36.48
C VAL A 945 48.44 -10.53 -36.60
N ILE A 946 47.64 -9.61 -37.15
CA ILE A 946 46.60 -9.80 -38.20
C ILE A 946 46.03 -8.41 -38.56
N ASP A 947 45.97 -8.08 -39.86
CA ASP A 947 45.25 -6.92 -40.36
C ASP A 947 43.77 -7.29 -40.60
N GLU A 948 42.86 -6.84 -39.71
CA GLU A 948 41.42 -6.75 -40.00
C GLU A 948 40.92 -5.34 -39.64
N PRO A 949 39.98 -4.77 -40.42
CA PRO A 949 39.41 -3.45 -40.14
C PRO A 949 38.52 -3.49 -38.90
N VAL A 950 39.03 -2.95 -37.78
CA VAL A 950 38.28 -2.82 -36.52
C VAL A 950 37.02 -1.99 -36.75
N ARG A 951 35.85 -2.58 -36.50
CA ARG A 951 34.56 -1.90 -36.70
C ARG A 951 34.27 -0.99 -35.52
N GLN A 952 33.54 0.10 -35.78
CA GLN A 952 33.11 1.03 -34.73
C GLN A 952 32.25 0.36 -33.63
N CYS A 953 31.61 -0.76 -33.92
CA CYS A 953 30.84 -1.56 -32.97
C CYS A 953 31.69 -2.41 -31.99
N ASP A 954 33.01 -2.48 -32.21
CA ASP A 954 34.01 -3.13 -31.35
C ASP A 954 34.80 -2.10 -30.48
N ILE A 955 34.39 -0.82 -30.42
CA ILE A 955 35.08 0.27 -29.70
C ILE A 955 34.26 0.78 -28.50
N ILE A 956 34.76 0.53 -27.28
CA ILE A 956 34.21 1.07 -26.02
C ILE A 956 34.91 2.40 -25.70
N ARG A 957 34.15 3.43 -25.28
CA ARG A 957 34.68 4.75 -24.89
C ARG A 957 34.55 4.94 -23.38
N ILE A 958 35.65 5.21 -22.69
CA ILE A 958 35.72 5.45 -21.23
C ILE A 958 36.00 6.93 -21.00
N THR A 959 35.14 7.64 -20.27
CA THR A 959 35.31 9.08 -19.98
C THR A 959 35.44 9.33 -18.48
N GLY A 960 36.51 10.02 -18.06
CA GLY A 960 36.86 10.25 -16.65
C GLY A 960 38.28 10.82 -16.52
N ARG A 961 38.83 10.90 -15.29
CA ARG A 961 40.23 11.30 -15.09
C ARG A 961 41.18 10.26 -15.73
N ILE A 962 42.26 10.72 -16.37
CA ILE A 962 43.14 9.86 -17.19
C ILE A 962 43.70 8.62 -16.46
N GLU A 963 44.10 8.75 -15.19
CA GLU A 963 44.59 7.64 -14.35
C GLU A 963 43.50 6.58 -14.11
N LYS A 964 42.30 7.04 -13.75
CA LYS A 964 41.11 6.21 -13.52
C LYS A 964 40.62 5.53 -14.79
N CYS A 965 40.69 6.20 -15.94
CA CYS A 965 40.38 5.62 -17.23
C CYS A 965 41.37 4.50 -17.63
N ASN A 966 42.66 4.62 -17.28
CA ASN A 966 43.64 3.57 -17.51
C ASN A 966 43.40 2.35 -16.62
N ALA A 967 43.07 2.54 -15.33
CA ALA A 967 42.67 1.44 -14.44
C ALA A 967 41.42 0.71 -14.96
N ALA A 968 40.37 1.46 -15.32
CA ALA A 968 39.15 0.90 -15.89
C ALA A 968 39.35 0.20 -17.24
N LYS A 969 40.26 0.69 -18.07
CA LYS A 969 40.68 0.00 -19.31
C LYS A 969 41.27 -1.37 -19.00
N GLN A 970 42.17 -1.46 -18.01
CA GLN A 970 42.77 -2.73 -17.62
C GLN A 970 41.72 -3.69 -17.03
N ALA A 971 40.87 -3.22 -16.12
CA ALA A 971 39.79 -4.03 -15.54
C ALA A 971 38.79 -4.57 -16.59
N LEU A 972 38.50 -3.82 -17.66
CA LEU A 972 37.68 -4.30 -18.77
C LEU A 972 38.37 -5.35 -19.65
N ILE A 973 39.71 -5.33 -19.73
CA ILE A 973 40.52 -6.33 -20.44
C ILE A 973 40.62 -7.61 -19.60
N ASP A 974 40.86 -7.51 -18.29
CA ASP A 974 40.98 -8.66 -17.39
C ASP A 974 39.64 -9.42 -17.20
N LEU A 975 38.52 -8.73 -17.45
CA LEU A 975 37.18 -9.32 -17.52
C LEU A 975 36.88 -10.09 -18.83
N VAL A 976 37.77 -10.06 -19.81
CA VAL A 976 37.64 -10.87 -21.04
C VAL A 976 37.97 -12.34 -20.72
N PRO A 977 37.09 -13.31 -21.05
CA PRO A 977 37.43 -14.71 -20.89
C PRO A 977 38.47 -15.15 -21.93
N ILE A 978 39.58 -15.70 -21.46
CA ILE A 978 40.65 -16.31 -22.26
C ILE A 978 40.42 -17.82 -22.31
N THR A 979 40.85 -18.45 -23.41
CA THR A 979 40.94 -19.92 -23.54
C THR A 979 42.41 -20.31 -23.55
N GLU A 980 42.84 -21.11 -22.59
CA GLU A 980 44.14 -21.80 -22.64
C GLU A 980 43.96 -23.31 -22.88
N GLU A 981 44.90 -23.90 -23.60
CA GLU A 981 44.97 -25.34 -23.83
C GLU A 981 46.00 -25.95 -22.85
N VAL A 982 45.59 -26.95 -22.09
CA VAL A 982 46.41 -27.64 -21.09
C VAL A 982 46.56 -29.10 -21.51
N ASN A 983 47.80 -29.59 -21.53
CA ASN A 983 48.11 -30.98 -21.85
C ASN A 983 47.96 -31.85 -20.59
N VAL A 984 47.05 -32.81 -20.63
CA VAL A 984 46.60 -33.63 -19.51
C VAL A 984 46.38 -35.06 -20.03
N PRO A 985 47.11 -36.08 -19.52
CA PRO A 985 46.98 -37.44 -20.05
C PRO A 985 45.55 -38.00 -19.99
N TYR A 986 45.10 -38.66 -21.06
CA TYR A 986 43.74 -39.17 -21.22
C TYR A 986 43.27 -40.06 -20.05
N ASP A 987 44.16 -40.87 -19.45
CA ASP A 987 43.85 -41.70 -18.29
C ASP A 987 43.43 -40.85 -17.06
N LEU A 988 43.98 -39.65 -16.93
CA LEU A 988 43.66 -38.70 -15.87
C LEU A 988 42.30 -38.00 -16.10
N HIS A 989 41.80 -37.92 -17.34
CA HIS A 989 40.48 -37.31 -17.63
C HIS A 989 39.37 -37.95 -16.79
N ARG A 990 39.38 -39.28 -16.63
CA ARG A 990 38.40 -40.00 -15.82
C ARG A 990 38.47 -39.62 -14.33
N THR A 991 39.67 -39.39 -13.82
CA THR A 991 39.95 -39.00 -12.43
C THR A 991 39.61 -37.52 -12.18
N ILE A 992 39.82 -36.66 -13.17
CA ILE A 992 39.42 -35.24 -13.16
C ILE A 992 37.89 -35.11 -13.18
N ILE A 993 37.20 -35.81 -14.08
CA ILE A 993 35.73 -35.85 -14.16
C ILE A 993 35.13 -36.38 -12.84
N GLY A 994 35.65 -37.51 -12.36
CA GLY A 994 35.17 -38.18 -11.15
C GLY A 994 33.78 -38.82 -11.31
N PRO A 995 33.24 -39.46 -10.24
CA PRO A 995 31.93 -40.11 -10.31
C PRO A 995 30.83 -39.11 -10.68
N LYS A 996 30.07 -39.42 -11.75
CA LYS A 996 29.00 -38.57 -12.30
C LYS A 996 29.41 -37.12 -12.64
N GLY A 997 30.70 -36.86 -12.89
CA GLY A 997 31.21 -35.51 -13.18
C GLY A 997 31.32 -34.59 -11.96
N ALA A 998 31.21 -35.13 -10.74
CA ALA A 998 31.20 -34.32 -9.52
C ALA A 998 32.51 -33.55 -9.30
N LYS A 999 33.67 -34.14 -9.60
CA LYS A 999 34.98 -33.52 -9.33
C LYS A 999 35.29 -32.40 -10.34
N VAL A 1000 34.96 -32.59 -11.64
CA VAL A 1000 34.99 -31.50 -12.64
C VAL A 1000 34.06 -30.36 -12.25
N ARG A 1001 32.81 -30.65 -11.84
CA ARG A 1001 31.86 -29.60 -11.45
C ARG A 1001 32.31 -28.82 -10.21
N GLN A 1002 32.90 -29.50 -9.23
CA GLN A 1002 33.50 -28.86 -8.07
C GLN A 1002 34.69 -27.97 -8.48
N PHE A 1003 35.57 -28.46 -9.35
CA PHE A 1003 36.73 -27.71 -9.84
C PHE A 1003 36.30 -26.46 -10.63
N MET A 1004 35.39 -26.61 -11.59
CA MET A 1004 34.76 -25.50 -12.32
C MET A 1004 34.17 -24.45 -11.38
N SER A 1005 33.48 -24.88 -10.31
CA SER A 1005 32.85 -23.99 -9.33
C SER A 1005 33.82 -23.41 -8.29
N THR A 1006 35.01 -23.98 -8.11
CA THR A 1006 36.02 -23.51 -7.14
C THR A 1006 36.90 -22.43 -7.77
N TYR A 1007 37.24 -22.58 -9.05
CA TYR A 1007 38.09 -21.65 -9.79
C TYR A 1007 37.31 -20.73 -10.76
N ASP A 1008 35.98 -20.84 -10.86
CA ASP A 1008 35.14 -20.09 -11.82
C ASP A 1008 35.68 -20.16 -13.27
N VAL A 1009 36.01 -21.39 -13.69
CA VAL A 1009 36.45 -21.74 -15.05
C VAL A 1009 35.53 -22.80 -15.65
N HIS A 1010 35.29 -22.71 -16.96
CA HIS A 1010 34.64 -23.78 -17.71
C HIS A 1010 35.70 -24.61 -18.45
N ILE A 1011 35.75 -25.90 -18.12
CA ILE A 1011 36.68 -26.89 -18.67
C ILE A 1011 35.95 -27.74 -19.71
N GLU A 1012 36.34 -27.61 -20.98
CA GLU A 1012 35.88 -28.46 -22.08
C GLU A 1012 36.87 -29.62 -22.25
N LEU A 1013 36.42 -30.84 -21.92
CA LEU A 1013 37.18 -32.07 -22.15
C LEU A 1013 36.75 -32.71 -23.49
N PRO A 1014 37.70 -33.23 -24.29
CA PRO A 1014 37.40 -33.82 -25.59
C PRO A 1014 36.61 -35.14 -25.46
N PRO A 1015 35.82 -35.53 -26.48
CA PRO A 1015 35.08 -36.78 -26.48
C PRO A 1015 35.98 -38.02 -26.29
N SER A 1016 35.47 -39.03 -25.60
CA SER A 1016 36.19 -40.29 -25.32
C SER A 1016 36.59 -41.08 -26.57
N GLU A 1017 35.99 -40.77 -27.73
CA GLU A 1017 36.33 -41.32 -29.04
C GLU A 1017 37.66 -40.77 -29.57
N THR A 1018 37.98 -39.50 -29.27
CA THR A 1018 39.13 -38.77 -29.84
C THR A 1018 40.46 -39.10 -29.15
N LYS A 1019 40.41 -39.50 -27.87
CA LYS A 1019 41.59 -39.83 -27.03
C LYS A 1019 42.73 -38.79 -27.06
N SER A 1020 42.41 -37.52 -27.24
CA SER A 1020 43.39 -36.43 -27.24
C SER A 1020 43.65 -35.94 -25.81
N ASP A 1021 44.92 -35.80 -25.45
CA ASP A 1021 45.39 -35.29 -24.14
C ASP A 1021 45.24 -33.76 -23.97
N ILE A 1022 44.48 -33.08 -24.84
CA ILE A 1022 44.32 -31.62 -24.80
C ILE A 1022 42.97 -31.26 -24.16
N ILE A 1023 43.02 -30.55 -23.04
CA ILE A 1023 41.85 -29.98 -22.36
C ILE A 1023 41.83 -28.46 -22.58
N LYS A 1024 40.65 -27.87 -22.82
CA LYS A 1024 40.49 -26.42 -22.93
C LYS A 1024 39.94 -25.83 -21.64
N VAL A 1025 40.65 -24.88 -21.06
CA VAL A 1025 40.26 -24.15 -19.85
C VAL A 1025 39.87 -22.73 -20.24
N THR A 1026 38.63 -22.35 -19.94
CA THR A 1026 38.06 -21.04 -20.31
C THR A 1026 37.63 -20.27 -19.06
N GLY A 1027 38.03 -19.01 -18.95
CA GLY A 1027 37.77 -18.19 -17.76
C GLY A 1027 38.51 -16.84 -17.81
N THR A 1028 38.46 -16.04 -16.74
CA THR A 1028 39.29 -14.82 -16.65
C THR A 1028 40.78 -15.16 -16.55
N SER A 1029 41.65 -14.24 -16.95
CA SER A 1029 43.11 -14.44 -16.98
C SER A 1029 43.69 -14.99 -15.66
N ALA A 1030 43.28 -14.42 -14.52
CA ALA A 1030 43.70 -14.86 -13.19
C ALA A 1030 43.20 -16.29 -12.87
N HIS A 1031 41.91 -16.56 -13.09
CA HIS A 1031 41.30 -17.84 -12.78
C HIS A 1031 41.82 -19.00 -13.65
N VAL A 1032 42.10 -18.73 -14.93
CA VAL A 1032 42.71 -19.72 -15.84
C VAL A 1032 44.12 -20.08 -15.37
N ALA A 1033 44.92 -19.11 -14.92
CA ALA A 1033 46.26 -19.37 -14.38
C ALA A 1033 46.24 -20.22 -13.10
N GLU A 1034 45.30 -19.97 -12.18
CA GLU A 1034 45.14 -20.80 -10.97
C GLU A 1034 44.63 -22.20 -11.30
N ALA A 1035 43.62 -22.32 -12.16
CA ALA A 1035 43.07 -23.59 -12.63
C ALA A 1035 44.14 -24.45 -13.33
N LYS A 1036 44.98 -23.83 -14.18
CA LYS A 1036 46.10 -24.48 -14.86
C LYS A 1036 47.10 -25.05 -13.86
N LYS A 1037 47.56 -24.24 -12.91
CA LYS A 1037 48.48 -24.67 -11.84
C LYS A 1037 47.90 -25.80 -10.97
N ALA A 1038 46.58 -25.79 -10.74
CA ALA A 1038 45.89 -26.86 -10.02
C ALA A 1038 45.74 -28.15 -10.86
N LEU A 1039 45.61 -28.06 -12.18
CA LEU A 1039 45.65 -29.21 -13.09
C LEU A 1039 47.06 -29.80 -13.21
N GLU A 1040 48.09 -28.95 -13.37
CA GLU A 1040 49.50 -29.34 -13.41
C GLU A 1040 49.87 -30.14 -12.14
N LYS A 1041 49.46 -29.67 -10.96
CA LYS A 1041 49.65 -30.45 -9.73
C LYS A 1041 48.90 -31.78 -9.72
N MET A 1042 47.66 -31.85 -10.25
CA MET A 1042 46.94 -33.14 -10.33
C MET A 1042 47.58 -34.14 -11.31
N ILE A 1043 48.42 -33.68 -12.24
CA ILE A 1043 49.26 -34.56 -13.07
C ILE A 1043 50.43 -35.08 -12.24
N GLU A 1044 51.18 -34.19 -11.56
CA GLU A 1044 52.30 -34.56 -10.68
C GLU A 1044 51.89 -35.57 -9.59
N ASP A 1045 50.78 -35.28 -8.87
CA ASP A 1045 50.21 -36.18 -7.86
C ASP A 1045 49.86 -37.56 -8.47
N TYR A 1046 49.37 -37.63 -9.72
CA TYR A 1046 48.98 -38.87 -10.39
C TYR A 1046 50.15 -39.67 -10.98
N GLU A 1047 51.18 -39.00 -11.50
CA GLU A 1047 52.40 -39.66 -11.99
C GLU A 1047 53.18 -40.31 -10.84
N ALA A 1048 53.21 -39.67 -9.67
CA ALA A 1048 53.71 -40.28 -8.43
C ALA A 1048 52.87 -41.51 -8.02
N ASP A 1049 51.54 -41.38 -7.99
CA ASP A 1049 50.60 -42.46 -7.65
C ASP A 1049 50.71 -43.64 -8.65
N ARG A 1050 51.02 -43.36 -9.92
CA ARG A 1050 51.27 -44.35 -10.96
C ARG A 1050 52.59 -45.08 -10.75
N ALA A 1051 53.69 -44.36 -10.52
CA ALA A 1051 55.00 -44.94 -10.29
C ALA A 1051 55.02 -45.87 -9.06
N ASP A 1052 54.33 -45.48 -7.97
CA ASP A 1052 54.18 -46.33 -6.78
C ASP A 1052 53.34 -47.59 -7.08
N ARG A 1053 52.26 -47.51 -7.86
CA ARG A 1053 51.49 -48.70 -8.27
C ARG A 1053 52.28 -49.63 -9.18
N GLU A 1054 53.08 -49.08 -10.10
CA GLU A 1054 53.97 -49.86 -10.95
C GLU A 1054 55.04 -50.57 -10.08
N ALA A 1055 55.62 -49.89 -9.07
CA ALA A 1055 56.54 -50.49 -8.10
C ALA A 1055 55.90 -51.58 -7.20
N ARG A 1056 54.63 -51.41 -6.79
CA ARG A 1056 53.84 -52.46 -6.08
C ARG A 1056 53.52 -53.67 -6.95
N SER A 1057 53.53 -53.53 -8.27
CA SER A 1057 53.10 -54.57 -9.21
C SER A 1057 54.19 -55.57 -9.60
N PHE A 1058 55.42 -55.39 -9.10
CA PHE A 1058 56.55 -56.27 -9.40
C PHE A 1058 56.25 -57.73 -9.02
N MET A 1059 56.58 -58.65 -9.93
CA MET A 1059 56.26 -60.08 -9.82
C MET A 1059 57.54 -60.92 -9.76
N LEU A 1060 57.66 -61.77 -8.75
CA LEU A 1060 58.78 -62.66 -8.52
C LEU A 1060 58.30 -64.12 -8.49
N GLN A 1061 58.94 -65.00 -9.25
CA GLN A 1061 58.58 -66.42 -9.33
C GLN A 1061 59.65 -67.30 -8.68
N ILE A 1062 59.22 -68.36 -7.99
CA ILE A 1062 60.06 -69.28 -7.22
C ILE A 1062 59.63 -70.71 -7.55
N GLU A 1063 60.57 -71.60 -7.84
CA GLU A 1063 60.31 -73.03 -7.98
C GLU A 1063 60.42 -73.74 -6.62
N VAL A 1064 59.36 -74.43 -6.19
CA VAL A 1064 59.25 -75.17 -4.94
C VAL A 1064 58.58 -76.52 -5.20
N ASP A 1065 59.07 -77.61 -4.62
CA ASP A 1065 58.47 -78.93 -4.87
C ASP A 1065 57.07 -79.09 -4.21
N PRO A 1066 56.10 -79.76 -4.86
CA PRO A 1066 54.68 -79.70 -4.44
C PRO A 1066 54.39 -80.34 -3.08
N GLU A 1067 55.28 -81.20 -2.58
CA GLU A 1067 55.15 -81.78 -1.23
C GLU A 1067 55.18 -80.69 -0.13
N TYR A 1068 56.06 -79.69 -0.31
CA TYR A 1068 56.25 -78.59 0.65
C TYR A 1068 55.08 -77.59 0.63
N HIS A 1069 54.35 -77.45 -0.48
CA HIS A 1069 53.18 -76.56 -0.58
C HIS A 1069 52.15 -76.85 0.52
N SER A 1070 51.93 -78.12 0.87
CA SER A 1070 51.03 -78.52 1.94
C SER A 1070 51.44 -78.01 3.33
N LYS A 1071 52.75 -77.87 3.58
CA LYS A 1071 53.33 -77.37 4.83
C LYS A 1071 53.44 -75.84 4.83
N LEU A 1072 53.83 -75.23 3.70
CA LEU A 1072 53.99 -73.78 3.52
C LEU A 1072 52.69 -73.00 3.71
N ILE A 1073 51.55 -73.58 3.30
CA ILE A 1073 50.22 -73.04 3.61
C ILE A 1073 49.97 -73.08 5.13
N GLY A 1074 50.31 -74.20 5.77
CA GLY A 1074 50.04 -74.47 7.19
C GLY A 1074 48.56 -74.73 7.48
N ARG A 1075 48.24 -75.07 8.74
CA ARG A 1075 46.85 -75.35 9.15
C ARG A 1075 45.97 -74.10 8.91
N ARG A 1076 44.96 -74.23 8.05
CA ARG A 1076 44.05 -73.14 7.61
C ARG A 1076 44.75 -71.93 6.96
N GLY A 1077 45.93 -72.09 6.36
CA GLY A 1077 46.63 -70.96 5.71
C GLY A 1077 47.43 -70.08 6.67
N ALA A 1078 47.59 -70.48 7.94
CA ALA A 1078 48.16 -69.63 8.99
C ALA A 1078 49.65 -69.25 8.78
N VAL A 1079 50.43 -70.02 8.01
CA VAL A 1079 51.85 -69.72 7.74
C VAL A 1079 51.96 -68.77 6.55
N ILE A 1080 51.33 -69.10 5.42
CA ILE A 1080 51.33 -68.20 4.25
C ILE A 1080 50.61 -66.86 4.52
N ASN A 1081 49.58 -66.82 5.38
CA ASN A 1081 48.95 -65.55 5.76
C ASN A 1081 49.80 -64.70 6.73
N LYS A 1082 50.75 -65.30 7.45
CA LYS A 1082 51.78 -64.55 8.17
C LYS A 1082 52.78 -63.95 7.20
N LEU A 1083 53.40 -64.76 6.34
CA LEU A 1083 54.33 -64.30 5.30
C LEU A 1083 53.74 -63.17 4.41
N ARG A 1084 52.44 -63.24 4.07
CA ARG A 1084 51.72 -62.16 3.37
C ARG A 1084 51.62 -60.85 4.16
N ALA A 1085 51.45 -60.93 5.49
CA ALA A 1085 51.26 -59.76 6.36
C ALA A 1085 52.59 -59.19 6.89
N ASP A 1086 53.57 -60.05 7.18
CA ASP A 1086 54.87 -59.70 7.75
C ASP A 1086 55.77 -59.01 6.70
N HIS A 1087 55.58 -59.31 5.41
CA HIS A 1087 56.28 -58.65 4.28
C HIS A 1087 55.36 -57.78 3.40
N ASP A 1088 54.05 -57.75 3.66
CA ASP A 1088 53.04 -56.98 2.90
C ASP A 1088 53.06 -57.29 1.37
N VAL A 1089 53.09 -58.59 1.04
CA VAL A 1089 53.12 -59.11 -0.35
C VAL A 1089 52.03 -60.15 -0.61
N MET A 1090 51.52 -60.18 -1.85
CA MET A 1090 50.52 -61.16 -2.26
C MET A 1090 51.17 -62.41 -2.86
N ILE A 1091 51.24 -63.47 -2.06
CA ILE A 1091 51.77 -64.79 -2.47
C ILE A 1091 50.65 -65.61 -3.10
N SER A 1092 50.80 -65.98 -4.38
CA SER A 1092 49.89 -66.84 -5.14
C SER A 1092 50.49 -68.25 -5.33
N LEU A 1093 49.66 -69.27 -5.10
CA LEU A 1093 50.00 -70.69 -5.26
C LEU A 1093 49.22 -71.29 -6.44
N PRO A 1094 49.81 -72.17 -7.25
CA PRO A 1094 49.12 -72.87 -8.33
C PRO A 1094 48.06 -73.84 -7.78
N LYS A 1095 47.05 -74.17 -8.59
CA LYS A 1095 46.03 -75.17 -8.25
C LYS A 1095 46.56 -76.57 -8.58
N ARG A 1096 45.89 -77.59 -8.03
CA ARG A 1096 46.29 -79.01 -8.17
C ARG A 1096 46.11 -79.58 -9.57
N ASP A 1097 45.46 -78.84 -10.47
CA ASP A 1097 45.13 -79.25 -11.84
C ASP A 1097 45.95 -78.48 -12.90
N ASP A 1098 46.79 -77.51 -12.48
CA ASP A 1098 47.69 -76.79 -13.39
C ASP A 1098 48.94 -77.63 -13.71
N GLU A 1099 49.57 -77.45 -14.88
CA GLU A 1099 50.80 -78.19 -15.24
C GLU A 1099 52.04 -77.70 -14.44
N ASN A 1100 52.12 -76.40 -14.14
CA ASN A 1100 53.26 -75.77 -13.46
C ASN A 1100 53.14 -75.81 -11.93
N GLN A 1101 52.93 -77.00 -11.36
CA GLN A 1101 52.62 -77.19 -9.93
C GLN A 1101 53.73 -76.75 -8.94
N ARG A 1102 54.91 -76.38 -9.45
CA ARG A 1102 56.05 -75.91 -8.64
C ARG A 1102 56.20 -74.40 -8.54
N ILE A 1103 55.53 -73.61 -9.39
CA ILE A 1103 55.83 -72.18 -9.50
C ILE A 1103 54.96 -71.38 -8.54
N ILE A 1104 55.54 -70.91 -7.44
CA ILE A 1104 54.94 -69.91 -6.55
C ILE A 1104 55.20 -68.52 -7.13
N THR A 1105 54.19 -67.65 -7.17
CA THR A 1105 54.33 -66.26 -7.63
C THR A 1105 54.08 -65.29 -6.48
N ILE A 1106 55.07 -64.48 -6.12
CA ILE A 1106 54.93 -63.37 -5.17
C ILE A 1106 54.74 -62.07 -5.97
N THR A 1107 53.78 -61.23 -5.58
CA THR A 1107 53.59 -59.89 -6.17
C THR A 1107 53.55 -58.82 -5.09
N GLY A 1108 54.37 -57.78 -5.22
CA GLY A 1108 54.52 -56.70 -4.25
C GLY A 1108 55.75 -55.84 -4.56
N TYR A 1109 56.10 -54.90 -3.69
CA TYR A 1109 57.35 -54.11 -3.83
C TYR A 1109 58.57 -55.03 -3.93
N GLN A 1110 59.52 -54.70 -4.82
CA GLN A 1110 60.70 -55.54 -5.10
C GLN A 1110 61.43 -56.02 -3.83
N SER A 1111 61.85 -55.09 -2.96
CA SER A 1111 62.57 -55.43 -1.71
C SER A 1111 61.76 -56.32 -0.76
N ASN A 1112 60.43 -56.26 -0.81
CA ASN A 1112 59.56 -57.06 0.03
C ASN A 1112 59.30 -58.45 -0.59
N ALA A 1113 59.21 -58.51 -1.93
CA ALA A 1113 59.08 -59.78 -2.66
C ALA A 1113 60.36 -60.62 -2.55
N GLU A 1114 61.53 -59.98 -2.58
CA GLU A 1114 62.83 -60.61 -2.32
C GLU A 1114 62.92 -61.12 -0.87
N ALA A 1115 62.58 -60.30 0.13
CA ALA A 1115 62.56 -60.73 1.53
C ALA A 1115 61.57 -61.90 1.80
N ALA A 1116 60.38 -61.87 1.20
CA ALA A 1116 59.40 -62.94 1.33
C ALA A 1116 59.80 -64.22 0.59
N ARG A 1117 60.54 -64.11 -0.52
CA ARG A 1117 61.16 -65.26 -1.19
C ARG A 1117 62.15 -65.95 -0.26
N ASP A 1118 63.03 -65.19 0.36
CA ASP A 1118 64.11 -65.75 1.16
C ASP A 1118 63.56 -66.38 2.46
N ALA A 1119 62.54 -65.77 3.09
CA ALA A 1119 61.81 -66.38 4.21
C ALA A 1119 61.06 -67.68 3.83
N ILE A 1120 60.52 -67.78 2.60
CA ILE A 1120 59.93 -69.02 2.08
C ILE A 1120 61.01 -70.10 1.89
N MET A 1121 62.18 -69.73 1.34
CA MET A 1121 63.30 -70.65 1.13
C MET A 1121 63.90 -71.15 2.46
N GLU A 1122 64.01 -70.29 3.47
CA GLU A 1122 64.45 -70.64 4.83
C GLU A 1122 63.52 -71.68 5.47
N ILE A 1123 62.20 -71.45 5.41
CA ILE A 1123 61.18 -72.42 5.87
C ILE A 1123 61.28 -73.74 5.08
N ILE A 1124 61.57 -73.72 3.78
CA ILE A 1124 61.76 -74.95 2.99
C ILE A 1124 63.03 -75.69 3.43
N GLY A 1125 64.11 -74.98 3.80
CA GLY A 1125 65.32 -75.56 4.39
C GLY A 1125 65.05 -76.29 5.70
N GLU A 1126 64.39 -75.64 6.67
CA GLU A 1126 63.96 -76.28 7.93
C GLU A 1126 63.09 -77.53 7.69
N LEU A 1127 62.30 -77.52 6.62
CA LEU A 1127 61.43 -78.64 6.24
C LEU A 1127 62.16 -79.79 5.52
N GLN A 1128 63.37 -79.56 4.99
CA GLN A 1128 64.24 -80.56 4.34
C GLN A 1128 65.15 -81.26 5.36
N ASP A 1129 65.65 -80.56 6.37
CA ASP A 1129 66.53 -81.12 7.41
C ASP A 1129 65.80 -82.05 8.42
N MET A 1130 64.46 -82.18 8.33
CA MET A 1130 63.69 -83.07 9.19
C MET A 1130 63.85 -84.55 8.84
N TYR A 1131 64.72 -85.23 9.58
CA TYR A 1131 64.86 -86.69 9.59
C TYR A 1131 63.53 -87.40 9.93
N ARG A 1132 63.17 -88.43 9.15
CA ARG A 1132 61.95 -89.22 9.32
C ARG A 1132 62.26 -90.68 9.57
N GLU A 1133 62.15 -91.10 10.83
CA GLU A 1133 62.15 -92.50 11.23
C GLU A 1133 60.70 -93.04 11.29
N VAL A 1134 60.52 -94.35 11.05
CA VAL A 1134 59.21 -95.03 11.13
C VAL A 1134 59.28 -96.08 12.22
N ILE A 1135 58.56 -95.86 13.32
CA ILE A 1135 58.53 -96.73 14.48
C ILE A 1135 57.24 -97.56 14.43
N GLU A 1136 57.36 -98.88 14.27
CA GLU A 1136 56.24 -99.80 14.39
C GLU A 1136 55.90 -100.04 15.88
N VAL A 1137 54.62 -99.93 16.23
CA VAL A 1137 54.13 -100.08 17.61
C VAL A 1137 53.12 -101.22 17.68
N ASP A 1138 53.36 -102.20 18.55
CA ASP A 1138 52.44 -103.33 18.77
C ASP A 1138 51.03 -102.83 19.13
N SER A 1139 50.02 -103.41 18.47
CA SER A 1139 48.59 -103.18 18.68
C SER A 1139 48.18 -103.15 20.15
N ARG A 1140 48.84 -103.96 21.00
CA ARG A 1140 48.60 -104.02 22.45
C ARG A 1140 49.01 -102.74 23.19
N ALA A 1141 50.07 -102.06 22.74
CA ALA A 1141 50.53 -100.79 23.31
C ALA A 1141 49.72 -99.59 22.80
N HIS A 1142 49.12 -99.70 21.61
CA HIS A 1142 48.41 -98.62 20.90
C HIS A 1142 47.36 -97.90 21.77
N ALA A 1143 46.54 -98.64 22.52
CA ALA A 1143 45.53 -98.08 23.41
C ALA A 1143 46.12 -97.27 24.59
N HIS A 1144 47.32 -97.65 25.07
CA HIS A 1144 48.00 -96.99 26.17
C HIS A 1144 48.78 -95.75 25.68
N LEU A 1145 49.41 -95.84 24.50
CA LEU A 1145 50.16 -94.75 23.86
C LEU A 1145 49.26 -93.55 23.51
N ILE A 1146 48.07 -93.84 22.95
CA ILE A 1146 47.08 -92.82 22.56
C ILE A 1146 46.43 -92.18 23.81
N GLY A 1147 46.03 -93.01 24.76
CA GLY A 1147 45.34 -92.58 25.99
C GLY A 1147 43.92 -92.05 25.77
N ALA A 1148 43.21 -91.74 26.85
CA ALA A 1148 41.79 -91.40 26.81
C ALA A 1148 41.51 -90.12 25.97
N ARG A 1149 40.86 -90.32 24.80
CA ARG A 1149 40.61 -89.31 23.75
C ARG A 1149 41.88 -88.76 23.07
N GLY A 1150 42.94 -89.55 22.98
CA GLY A 1150 44.19 -89.16 22.30
C GLY A 1150 45.01 -88.11 23.05
N ARG A 1151 44.79 -87.95 24.36
CA ARG A 1151 45.42 -86.88 25.15
C ARG A 1151 46.91 -87.11 25.40
N THR A 1152 47.34 -88.37 25.49
CA THR A 1152 48.74 -88.72 25.75
C THR A 1152 49.57 -88.52 24.48
N ILE A 1153 49.12 -89.09 23.36
CA ILE A 1153 49.81 -88.93 22.08
C ILE A 1153 49.79 -87.48 21.57
N ARG A 1154 48.72 -86.71 21.79
CA ARG A 1154 48.71 -85.26 21.48
C ARG A 1154 49.73 -84.49 22.30
N ARG A 1155 49.90 -84.80 23.58
CA ARG A 1155 50.92 -84.17 24.41
C ARG A 1155 52.33 -84.54 23.91
N LEU A 1156 52.59 -85.80 23.56
CA LEU A 1156 53.86 -86.19 22.93
C LEU A 1156 54.12 -85.48 21.59
N ILE A 1157 53.07 -85.30 20.76
CA ILE A 1157 53.12 -84.53 19.50
C ILE A 1157 53.42 -83.04 19.75
N GLU A 1158 52.93 -82.48 20.86
CA GLU A 1158 53.09 -81.07 21.22
C GLU A 1158 54.45 -80.79 21.91
N ASP A 1159 54.87 -81.68 22.82
CA ASP A 1159 56.15 -81.63 23.54
C ASP A 1159 57.36 -81.92 22.62
N TYR A 1160 57.24 -82.90 21.70
CA TYR A 1160 58.34 -83.36 20.83
C TYR A 1160 58.17 -83.00 19.34
N LYS A 1161 57.13 -82.25 18.96
CA LYS A 1161 56.84 -81.79 17.58
C LYS A 1161 56.68 -82.89 16.51
N VAL A 1162 56.48 -84.15 16.91
CA VAL A 1162 56.41 -85.31 15.98
C VAL A 1162 55.11 -85.30 15.17
N SER A 1163 55.18 -85.60 13.86
CA SER A 1163 53.99 -85.69 12.99
C SER A 1163 53.49 -87.14 12.84
N GLU A 1164 52.32 -87.44 13.40
CA GLU A 1164 51.61 -88.69 13.15
C GLU A 1164 51.04 -88.69 11.72
N LYS A 1165 51.25 -89.78 10.98
CA LYS A 1165 50.60 -90.04 9.68
C LYS A 1165 49.95 -91.42 9.72
N GLN A 1166 48.65 -91.45 9.97
CA GLN A 1166 47.85 -92.67 9.86
C GLN A 1166 47.74 -93.08 8.38
N ASN A 1167 47.91 -94.38 8.12
CA ASN A 1167 47.60 -95.04 6.85
C ASN A 1167 46.22 -95.70 6.96
#